data_AF-A0A420MTN9-F1
#
_entry.id   AF-A0A420MTN9-F1
#
_cell.length_a   1.000
_cell.length_b   1.000
_cell.length_c   1.000
_cell.angle_alpha   90.00
_cell.angle_beta   90.00
_cell.angle_gamma   90.00
#
_symmetry.space_group_name_H-M   'P 1'
#
loop_
_entity.id
_entity.type
_entity.pdbx_description
1 polymer ?
#
loop_
_entity_poly.entity_id
_entity_poly.type
_entity_poly.pdbx_seq_one_letter_code
_entity_poly.pdbx_strand_id
1 'polypeptide(L)'
;MALIICFYYPISLGEAPDSDHTLKEKILGLGLKSAVILAGALVCLFLALQWGGTKHPWSDSRVWGCLVGFGLLLTLFVYIQIRQGEAALIRPRIISQRSVFLGCLFSALYQGAMTTQSYHLPFYFQAVKGVDPQSSGVDILPHGVTVTIATLITGSIITWLGYYVPFMWAGSAIFTIGAGLLYTISQNTPLARWFGYEVLAGAGFGIAIQIPIFAVQVVLVAGDIPLGTVLIILSQALGGSVGLSISQNVFQNSLRQRLNTIADIDIQVVIAAGGTDLEHVVSADSLAHVRDAFRYGISNAFLVSTALGGVAVLASIGMERKKIKSKKEGVDLYKTARPFDVSVFSSRGSIDTKMTLAKVAFTLANLVAVGSSAKNVADGFVAAPYYPAPYGGWDEAWADSYARAKKMVDSMTLAEKTNITAGTGLFMADRVGFPQLCLNDAANGVRLADNVTVFPDGITAGATFDKKLMYERGVAIGKEARGKGVNVWLGPSVGPIGRKPKGGRNWEGFGADPSLQGIGARETIKGVQEQGVIATVKHLIGNEQEMYRRQTTDVVSPAYSANIDDRTMHELYLWPFAEAVKVGVGATMTAYNRVNGTISSEHSYLINALLKEELGFQGFVMTDWLSQITGVQSAIAGMDMSMPGDTIIPLFGNSLWMYELTRSALNGSVPMSRLNDMATRIVATWYQFEQDKDFPSVNFDTNTYNRVGPLYPAAWPNSPSGVVNQYVQVQDDHDEIARQIAQDAITLLKNDEKLLPLSTKSSLKVFGTGAQTNPDGANACVDRSCNKGTLGQGWGSGTVDYMYLDDPIGAIKKAAGDVTFYNTDKFPSVPSPSDDDVAIVFVTSDSGENQYTVEGNNGDRNADKLNVWHNGDALIKAAAAKYKNVVVVIHTVGPVLVDQWIDLPSVKSVLVAHLPGQEAGKSLTNILFGDASPCGHLPYSITKKEDDMPESVTKLIDSGFIDAPQDTYSEGLFIDYRWLNKEKIQPRYAFGHGLSYTNFTYTNATIKRGTQLSQYPPKRPAKGKVLDYSQDIPDYKEAIKPSSFKTVWRYLYSWLSESDAKSAAAKAETSKYPYPDGYSTAQKTALPKAGGVSGGNPALWDEAYTLSVVVTNAGSKFSGKASVQAYVQFPSVAGYETPVIQLRDFEKTKVLEPGSSETVQLTLTRKDLSVWDVKAQDWLVLDGEFKIWLGSASDKLDAVCFTDDLGCEHDVKGPVSYDS
;
A
#
# COMPACT_ATOMS: atom_id res chain seq x y z
N MET A 1 21.05 3.44 10.09
CA MET A 1 20.58 2.15 10.66
C MET A 1 20.19 2.24 12.13
N ALA A 2 21.02 2.74 13.06
CA ALA A 2 20.59 2.90 14.47
C ALA A 2 19.42 3.90 14.66
N LEU A 3 19.40 5.00 13.89
CA LEU A 3 18.26 5.94 13.84
C LEU A 3 16.98 5.32 13.22
N ILE A 4 17.12 4.27 12.40
CA ILE A 4 15.98 3.59 11.76
C ILE A 4 15.24 2.71 12.78
N ILE A 5 15.95 2.15 13.77
CA ILE A 5 15.35 1.30 14.81
C ILE A 5 14.53 2.13 15.81
N CYS A 6 14.93 3.38 16.09
CA CYS A 6 14.22 4.24 17.05
C CYS A 6 12.90 4.84 16.51
N PHE A 7 12.71 4.91 15.20
CA PHE A 7 11.50 5.53 14.60
C PHE A 7 10.46 4.50 14.11
N TYR A 8 10.83 3.22 13.96
CA TYR A 8 9.93 2.17 13.47
C TYR A 8 9.25 1.32 14.57
N TYR A 9 9.62 1.53 15.84
CA TYR A 9 9.00 0.88 16.98
C TYR A 9 8.52 1.93 18.00
N PRO A 10 7.27 2.42 17.91
CA PRO A 10 6.64 2.97 19.08
C PRO A 10 6.24 1.81 19.99
N ILE A 11 6.79 1.81 21.21
CA ILE A 11 6.32 1.07 22.40
C ILE A 11 6.84 -0.38 22.57
N SER A 12 7.90 -0.53 23.38
CA SER A 12 7.94 -1.52 24.50
C SER A 12 9.09 -1.28 25.49
N LEU A 13 9.64 -0.08 25.59
CA LEU A 13 10.51 0.25 26.72
C LEU A 13 9.58 0.46 27.92
N GLY A 14 9.71 -0.39 28.94
CA GLY A 14 8.97 -0.26 30.20
C GLY A 14 9.18 1.09 30.89
N GLU A 15 8.56 1.28 32.06
CA GLU A 15 8.69 2.52 32.86
C GLU A 15 10.13 3.02 32.82
N ALA A 16 10.31 4.23 32.29
CA ALA A 16 11.60 4.85 32.21
C ALA A 16 12.20 4.86 33.63
N PRO A 17 13.40 4.31 33.86
CA PRO A 17 14.09 4.56 35.10
C PRO A 17 14.19 6.09 35.16
N ASP A 18 13.59 6.68 36.19
CA ASP A 18 13.40 8.12 36.36
C ASP A 18 12.09 8.73 35.78
N SER A 19 10.95 8.06 35.92
CA SER A 19 9.62 8.68 35.67
C SER A 19 9.47 10.05 36.33
N ASP A 20 10.06 10.19 37.52
CA ASP A 20 9.93 11.33 38.43
C ASP A 20 10.90 12.49 38.11
N HIS A 21 11.86 12.28 37.19
CA HIS A 21 12.76 13.34 36.75
C HIS A 21 12.03 14.30 35.79
N THR A 22 12.27 15.60 35.99
CA THR A 22 11.81 16.64 35.08
C THR A 22 12.40 16.44 33.68
N LEU A 23 11.75 16.96 32.63
CA LEU A 23 12.27 16.89 31.26
C LEU A 23 13.70 17.42 31.15
N LYS A 24 14.03 18.46 31.92
CA LYS A 24 15.37 19.03 32.01
C LYS A 24 16.40 18.05 32.60
N GLU A 25 16.04 17.32 33.65
CA GLU A 25 16.90 16.30 34.27
C GLU A 25 17.09 15.10 33.34
N LYS A 26 16.03 14.66 32.65
CA LYS A 26 16.10 13.62 31.63
C LYS A 26 17.05 14.01 30.50
N ILE A 27 16.93 15.23 29.96
CA ILE A 27 17.81 15.74 28.89
C ILE A 27 19.26 15.89 29.37
N LEU A 28 19.48 16.39 30.59
CA LEU A 28 20.82 16.51 31.17
C LEU A 28 21.45 15.13 31.47
N GLY A 29 20.63 14.12 31.75
CA GLY A 29 21.02 12.72 31.99
C GLY A 29 21.40 11.94 30.73
N LEU A 30 21.10 12.43 29.52
CA LEU A 30 21.42 11.77 28.24
C LEU A 30 22.93 11.73 27.90
N GLY A 31 23.79 12.37 28.70
CA GLY A 31 25.23 12.36 28.46
C GLY A 31 25.67 13.15 27.22
N LEU A 32 24.82 14.05 26.69
CA LEU A 32 25.06 14.81 25.45
C LEU A 32 26.40 15.58 25.46
N LYS A 33 26.81 16.12 26.60
CA LYS A 33 28.11 16.80 26.74
C LYS A 33 29.28 15.86 26.44
N SER A 34 29.23 14.65 26.99
CA SER A 34 30.23 13.61 26.76
C SER A 34 30.23 13.16 25.30
N ALA A 35 29.05 13.04 24.69
CA ALA A 35 28.91 12.67 23.29
C ALA A 35 29.52 13.73 22.35
N VAL A 36 29.30 15.02 22.60
CA VAL A 36 29.87 16.13 21.80
C VAL A 36 31.40 16.15 21.91
N ILE A 37 31.96 15.96 23.10
CA ILE A 37 33.42 15.94 23.30
C ILE A 37 34.04 14.74 22.59
N LEU A 38 33.41 13.56 22.67
CA LEU A 38 33.88 12.36 21.96
C LEU A 38 33.82 12.56 20.44
N ALA A 39 32.72 13.11 19.92
CA ALA A 39 32.57 13.40 18.50
C ALA A 39 33.66 14.39 18.02
N GLY A 40 33.92 15.45 18.78
CA GLY A 40 35.00 16.40 18.49
C GLY A 40 36.38 15.73 18.46
N ALA A 41 36.67 14.85 19.43
CA ALA A 41 37.90 14.08 19.45
C ALA A 41 38.05 13.23 18.18
N LEU A 42 37.01 12.49 17.80
CA LEU A 42 37.03 11.63 16.61
C LEU A 42 37.19 12.43 15.31
N VAL A 43 36.54 13.59 15.18
CA VAL A 43 36.74 14.50 14.03
C VAL A 43 38.19 14.94 13.93
N CYS A 44 38.81 15.34 15.05
CA CYS A 44 40.23 15.68 15.07
C CYS A 44 41.12 14.51 14.62
N LEU A 45 40.84 13.29 15.09
CA LEU A 45 41.59 12.10 14.67
C LEU A 45 41.44 11.83 13.17
N PHE A 46 40.22 11.85 12.64
CA PHE A 46 39.99 11.55 11.22
C PHE A 46 40.58 12.62 10.29
N LEU A 47 40.48 13.90 10.64
CA LEU A 47 41.11 14.97 9.86
C LEU A 47 42.64 14.83 9.83
N ALA A 48 43.26 14.47 10.96
CA ALA A 48 44.69 14.22 11.00
C ALA A 48 45.10 13.04 10.11
N LEU A 49 44.39 11.90 10.22
CA LEU A 49 44.68 10.69 9.42
C LEU A 49 44.40 10.88 7.93
N GLN A 50 43.41 11.70 7.58
CA GLN A 50 43.03 11.94 6.19
C GLN A 50 43.87 13.02 5.51
N TRP A 51 44.41 14.00 6.24
CA TRP A 51 45.26 15.05 5.68
C TRP A 51 46.76 14.74 5.72
N GLY A 52 47.24 14.06 6.76
CA GLY A 52 48.67 13.76 6.93
C GLY A 52 49.21 12.89 5.79
N GLY A 53 50.30 13.27 5.14
CA GLY A 53 50.90 12.53 4.02
C GLY A 53 50.17 12.66 2.68
N THR A 54 48.88 13.00 2.67
CA THR A 54 48.06 13.09 1.44
C THR A 54 47.88 14.54 0.96
N LYS A 55 47.42 15.43 1.84
CA LYS A 55 47.14 16.86 1.57
C LYS A 55 48.19 17.78 2.20
N HIS A 56 48.68 17.41 3.37
CA HIS A 56 49.70 18.14 4.12
C HIS A 56 50.78 17.16 4.60
N PRO A 57 52.07 17.54 4.62
CA PRO A 57 53.11 16.71 5.23
C PRO A 57 52.77 16.36 6.68
N TRP A 58 53.22 15.19 7.17
CA TRP A 58 53.01 14.80 8.58
C TRP A 58 53.64 15.77 9.59
N SER A 59 54.59 16.61 9.16
CA SER A 59 55.19 17.68 9.95
C SER A 59 54.35 18.97 9.98
N ASP A 60 53.26 19.07 9.21
CA ASP A 60 52.44 20.28 9.13
C ASP A 60 51.69 20.54 10.45
N SER A 61 51.74 21.80 10.89
CA SER A 61 51.09 22.25 12.13
C SER A 61 49.59 21.96 12.20
N ARG A 62 48.88 21.85 11.07
CA ARG A 62 47.46 21.50 11.03
C ARG A 62 47.22 20.03 11.38
N VAL A 63 48.09 19.14 10.91
CA VAL A 63 48.03 17.70 11.23
C VAL A 63 48.36 17.48 12.70
N TRP A 64 49.44 18.11 13.19
CA TRP A 64 49.81 18.07 14.61
C TRP A 64 48.76 18.73 15.51
N GLY A 65 48.16 19.84 15.09
CA GLY A 65 47.09 20.51 15.81
C GLY A 65 45.86 19.62 15.99
N CYS A 66 45.47 18.88 14.95
CA CYS A 66 44.42 17.88 15.04
C CYS A 66 44.78 16.70 15.96
N LEU A 67 46.02 16.18 15.91
CA LEU A 67 46.46 15.09 16.80
C LEU A 67 46.50 15.51 18.27
N VAL A 68 46.99 16.72 18.57
CA VAL A 68 46.99 17.30 19.92
C VAL A 68 45.56 17.55 20.39
N GLY A 69 44.69 18.09 19.52
CA GLY A 69 43.28 18.29 19.80
C GLY A 69 42.54 17.00 20.12
N PHE A 70 42.79 15.92 19.37
CA PHE A 70 42.28 14.59 19.67
C PHE A 70 42.74 14.12 21.06
N GLY A 71 44.04 14.21 21.36
CA GLY A 71 44.59 13.81 22.65
C GLY A 71 43.95 14.55 23.82
N LEU A 72 43.86 15.88 23.75
CA LEU A 72 43.27 16.71 24.80
C LEU A 72 41.77 16.44 25.00
N LEU A 73 40.99 16.35 23.92
CA LEU A 73 39.56 16.08 23.99
C LEU A 73 39.27 14.65 24.48
N LEU A 74 40.08 13.67 24.08
CA LEU A 74 39.95 12.30 24.57
C LEU A 74 40.30 12.21 26.07
N THR A 75 41.37 12.87 26.52
CA THR A 75 41.71 12.94 27.95
C THR A 75 40.58 13.60 28.75
N LEU A 76 40.01 14.69 28.24
CA LEU A 76 38.86 15.35 28.85
C LEU A 76 37.63 14.42 28.90
N PHE A 77 37.34 13.70 27.82
CA PHE A 77 36.24 12.74 27.76
C PHE A 77 36.41 11.63 28.80
N VAL A 78 37.60 11.02 28.88
CA VAL A 78 37.92 9.96 29.85
C VAL A 78 37.83 10.48 31.28
N TYR A 79 38.35 11.69 31.56
CA TYR A 79 38.23 12.33 32.86
C TYR A 79 36.77 12.53 33.27
N ILE A 80 35.90 12.97 32.35
CA ILE A 80 34.46 13.12 32.60
C ILE A 80 33.81 11.77 32.88
N GLN A 81 34.14 10.71 32.13
CA GLN A 81 33.56 9.37 32.37
C GLN A 81 33.94 8.83 33.76
N ILE A 82 35.22 8.96 34.15
CA ILE A 82 35.69 8.51 35.47
C ILE A 82 35.01 9.31 36.58
N ARG A 83 34.88 10.64 36.43
CA ARG A 83 34.27 11.51 37.43
C ARG A 83 32.77 11.29 37.59
N GLN A 84 32.05 10.95 36.52
CA GLN A 84 30.60 10.76 36.52
C GLN A 84 30.15 9.35 36.98
N GLY A 85 31.05 8.37 37.02
CA GLY A 85 30.76 7.04 37.55
C GLY A 85 29.58 6.35 36.83
N GLU A 86 28.53 5.99 37.57
CA GLU A 86 27.33 5.32 37.02
C GLU A 86 26.43 6.25 36.19
N ALA A 87 26.58 7.57 36.33
CA ALA A 87 25.88 8.58 35.52
C ALA A 87 26.64 8.95 34.22
N ALA A 88 27.77 8.31 33.96
CA ALA A 88 28.57 8.52 32.75
C ALA A 88 27.91 7.91 31.51
N LEU A 89 28.20 8.48 30.33
CA LEU A 89 27.76 7.94 29.04
C LEU A 89 28.34 6.53 28.80
N ILE A 90 29.60 6.33 29.18
CA ILE A 90 30.26 5.01 29.22
C ILE A 90 30.62 4.72 30.67
N ARG A 91 29.83 3.84 31.31
CA ARG A 91 30.03 3.47 32.72
C ARG A 91 31.39 2.77 32.89
N PRO A 92 32.32 3.32 33.71
CA PRO A 92 33.65 2.74 33.89
C PRO A 92 33.63 1.28 34.34
N ARG A 93 32.65 0.89 35.17
CA ARG A 93 32.46 -0.50 35.62
C ARG A 93 32.25 -1.49 34.47
N ILE A 94 31.50 -1.11 33.43
CA ILE A 94 31.15 -2.00 32.31
C ILE A 94 32.36 -2.18 31.39
N ILE A 95 32.99 -1.08 30.98
CA ILE A 95 34.15 -1.13 30.08
C ILE A 95 35.39 -1.74 30.76
N SER A 96 35.51 -1.64 32.09
CA SER A 96 36.60 -2.28 32.85
C SER A 96 36.46 -3.80 32.96
N GLN A 97 35.32 -4.38 32.58
CA GLN A 97 35.20 -5.84 32.50
C GLN A 97 36.07 -6.37 31.36
N ARG A 98 36.94 -7.33 31.68
CA ARG A 98 37.91 -7.91 30.74
C ARG A 98 37.27 -8.34 29.41
N SER A 99 36.15 -9.04 29.45
CA SER A 99 35.45 -9.53 28.25
C SER A 99 34.82 -8.40 27.41
N VAL A 100 34.37 -7.31 28.04
CA VAL A 100 33.85 -6.13 27.33
C VAL A 100 34.98 -5.32 26.72
N PHE A 101 36.04 -5.04 27.48
CA PHE A 101 37.23 -4.31 27.00
C PHE A 101 37.89 -5.02 25.81
N LEU A 102 38.22 -6.30 25.98
CA LEU A 102 38.86 -7.09 24.92
C LEU A 102 37.91 -7.35 23.75
N GLY A 103 36.60 -7.47 24.00
CA GLY A 103 35.58 -7.52 22.97
C GLY A 103 35.54 -6.23 22.13
N CYS A 104 35.62 -5.06 22.76
CA CYS A 104 35.68 -3.77 22.07
C CYS A 104 36.97 -3.64 21.25
N LEU A 105 38.13 -3.94 21.86
CA LEU A 105 39.43 -3.90 21.18
C LEU A 105 39.47 -4.85 19.98
N PHE A 106 39.03 -6.10 20.15
CA PHE A 106 38.93 -7.06 19.06
C PHE A 106 38.02 -6.54 17.95
N SER A 107 36.82 -6.09 18.30
CA SER A 107 35.83 -5.65 17.31
C SER A 107 36.31 -4.44 16.51
N ALA A 108 37.02 -3.51 17.14
CA ALA A 108 37.62 -2.37 16.45
C ALA A 108 38.71 -2.82 15.45
N LEU A 109 39.66 -3.64 15.90
CA LEU A 109 40.74 -4.13 15.04
C LEU A 109 40.20 -4.99 13.88
N TYR A 110 39.26 -5.89 14.19
CA TYR A 110 38.71 -6.84 13.23
C TYR A 110 37.82 -6.17 12.19
N GLN A 111 36.97 -5.21 12.60
CA GLN A 111 36.18 -4.41 11.66
C GLN A 111 37.07 -3.47 10.83
N GLY A 112 38.12 -2.90 11.42
CA GLY A 112 39.10 -2.10 10.67
C GLY A 112 39.79 -2.90 9.58
N ALA A 113 40.15 -4.15 9.86
CA ALA A 113 40.74 -5.05 8.89
C ALA A 113 39.76 -5.40 7.76
N MET A 114 38.52 -5.75 8.08
CA MET A 114 37.49 -6.07 7.10
C MET A 114 37.13 -4.88 6.20
N THR A 115 36.97 -3.70 6.80
CA THR A 115 36.61 -2.48 6.05
C THR A 115 37.71 -2.14 5.05
N THR A 116 38.98 -2.31 5.45
CA THR A 116 40.14 -2.21 4.55
C THR A 116 40.02 -3.17 3.36
N GLN A 117 39.65 -4.44 3.59
CA GLN A 117 39.48 -5.40 2.50
C GLN A 117 38.34 -5.05 1.56
N SER A 118 37.14 -4.85 2.12
CA SER A 118 35.92 -4.58 1.36
C SER A 118 35.98 -3.30 0.53
N TYR A 119 36.79 -2.32 0.94
CA TYR A 119 36.97 -1.07 0.19
C TYR A 119 38.00 -1.20 -0.94
N HIS A 120 39.16 -1.82 -0.69
CA HIS A 120 40.25 -1.88 -1.66
C HIS A 120 40.14 -3.02 -2.67
N LEU A 121 39.35 -4.06 -2.37
CA LEU A 121 39.17 -5.21 -3.25
C LEU A 121 38.34 -4.91 -4.51
N PRO A 122 37.21 -4.19 -4.47
CA PRO A 122 36.54 -3.70 -5.68
C PRO A 122 37.45 -2.77 -6.49
N PHE A 123 38.23 -1.96 -5.79
CA PHE A 123 39.17 -1.03 -6.42
C PHE A 123 40.31 -1.76 -7.15
N TYR A 124 40.70 -2.95 -6.68
CA TYR A 124 41.63 -3.84 -7.39
C TYR A 124 41.05 -4.33 -8.71
N PHE A 125 39.80 -4.80 -8.70
CA PHE A 125 39.14 -5.27 -9.92
C PHE A 125 39.03 -4.13 -10.96
N GLN A 126 38.65 -2.94 -10.51
CA GLN A 126 38.51 -1.79 -11.41
C GLN A 126 39.88 -1.28 -11.89
N ALA A 127 40.76 -0.87 -10.97
CA ALA A 127 42.01 -0.19 -11.32
C ALA A 127 43.11 -1.12 -11.87
N VAL A 128 43.12 -2.40 -11.48
CA VAL A 128 44.20 -3.35 -11.84
C VAL A 128 43.74 -4.37 -12.88
N LYS A 129 42.52 -4.92 -12.76
CA LYS A 129 41.96 -5.84 -13.74
C LYS A 129 41.26 -5.14 -14.91
N GLY A 130 40.90 -3.86 -14.76
CA GLY A 130 40.26 -3.08 -15.82
C GLY A 130 38.82 -3.49 -16.08
N VAL A 131 38.14 -4.10 -15.10
CA VAL A 131 36.72 -4.44 -15.23
C VAL A 131 35.85 -3.27 -14.78
N ASP A 132 34.64 -3.16 -15.34
CA ASP A 132 33.70 -2.11 -14.98
C ASP A 132 33.16 -2.28 -13.54
N PRO A 133 32.53 -1.25 -12.95
CA PRO A 133 32.00 -1.32 -11.59
C PRO A 133 30.97 -2.43 -11.33
N GLN A 134 30.16 -2.80 -12.34
CA GLN A 134 29.17 -3.86 -12.21
C GLN A 134 29.86 -5.23 -12.13
N SER A 135 30.81 -5.48 -13.01
CA SER A 135 31.64 -6.71 -13.00
C SER A 135 32.47 -6.81 -11.72
N SER A 136 33.05 -5.70 -11.26
CA SER A 136 33.74 -5.63 -9.96
C SER A 136 32.83 -5.92 -8.77
N GLY A 137 31.53 -5.61 -8.86
CA GLY A 137 30.54 -5.95 -7.84
C GLY A 137 30.23 -7.45 -7.80
N VAL A 138 30.25 -8.12 -8.96
CA VAL A 138 30.11 -9.58 -9.05
C VAL A 138 31.36 -10.28 -8.50
N ASP A 139 32.54 -9.76 -8.81
CA ASP A 139 33.81 -10.38 -8.43
C ASP A 139 34.05 -10.39 -6.90
N ILE A 140 33.41 -9.52 -6.11
CA ILE A 140 33.50 -9.52 -4.63
C ILE A 140 32.45 -10.38 -3.92
N LEU A 141 31.51 -10.98 -4.66
CA LEU A 141 30.50 -11.87 -4.09
C LEU A 141 31.07 -13.04 -3.25
N PRO A 142 32.19 -13.69 -3.63
CA PRO A 142 32.77 -14.79 -2.84
C PRO A 142 33.07 -14.36 -1.41
N HIS A 143 33.55 -13.13 -1.22
CA HIS A 143 33.80 -12.55 0.09
C HIS A 143 32.49 -12.35 0.89
N GLY A 144 31.49 -11.67 0.33
CA GLY A 144 30.23 -11.37 1.02
C GLY A 144 29.36 -12.60 1.33
N VAL A 145 29.27 -13.55 0.39
CA VAL A 145 28.50 -14.79 0.54
C VAL A 145 29.10 -15.66 1.64
N THR A 146 30.43 -15.79 1.68
CA THR A 146 31.09 -16.65 2.68
C THR A 146 31.04 -16.07 4.08
N VAL A 147 31.07 -14.74 4.25
CA VAL A 147 30.79 -14.09 5.54
C VAL A 147 29.42 -14.54 6.08
N THR A 148 28.38 -14.44 5.24
CA THR A 148 26.99 -14.76 5.63
C THR A 148 26.84 -16.23 6.04
N ILE A 149 27.33 -17.15 5.21
CA ILE A 149 27.25 -18.60 5.47
C ILE A 149 28.01 -18.95 6.75
N ALA A 150 29.23 -18.43 6.90
CA ALA A 150 30.08 -18.72 8.05
C ALA A 150 29.51 -18.19 9.37
N THR A 151 28.87 -17.01 9.35
CA THR A 151 28.18 -16.45 10.52
C THR A 151 26.99 -17.32 10.95
N LEU A 152 26.16 -17.79 10.00
CA LEU A 152 25.00 -18.64 10.29
C LEU A 152 25.41 -19.99 10.88
N ILE A 153 26.41 -20.64 10.27
CA ILE A 153 26.94 -21.93 10.74
C ILE A 153 27.51 -21.76 12.16
N THR A 154 28.33 -20.73 12.37
CA THR A 154 28.97 -20.51 13.66
C THR A 154 27.95 -20.18 14.76
N GLY A 155 26.95 -19.34 14.47
CA GLY A 155 25.85 -19.04 15.40
C GLY A 155 25.07 -20.30 15.80
N SER A 156 24.80 -21.17 14.84
CA SER A 156 24.11 -22.45 15.07
C SER A 156 24.94 -23.40 15.96
N ILE A 157 26.24 -23.52 15.68
CA ILE A 157 27.14 -24.37 16.46
C ILE A 157 27.36 -23.82 17.88
N ILE A 158 27.50 -22.50 18.04
CA ILE A 158 27.61 -21.87 19.37
C ILE A 158 26.35 -22.10 20.19
N THR A 159 25.17 -22.00 19.56
CA THR A 159 23.88 -22.29 20.22
C THR A 159 23.81 -23.73 20.72
N TRP A 160 24.36 -24.68 19.95
CA TRP A 160 24.35 -26.10 20.30
C TRP A 160 25.42 -26.48 21.34
N LEU A 161 26.66 -26.02 21.18
CA LEU A 161 27.80 -26.40 22.03
C LEU A 161 27.96 -25.52 23.28
N GLY A 162 27.43 -24.28 23.24
CA GLY A 162 27.52 -23.29 24.31
C GLY A 162 28.89 -22.61 24.49
N TYR A 163 29.89 -22.95 23.66
CA TYR A 163 31.23 -22.33 23.68
C TYR A 163 31.41 -21.41 22.47
N TYR A 164 31.78 -20.14 22.71
CA TYR A 164 31.94 -19.14 21.65
C TYR A 164 33.39 -18.69 21.42
N VAL A 165 34.24 -18.65 22.45
CA VAL A 165 35.62 -18.13 22.33
C VAL A 165 36.52 -18.89 21.33
N PRO A 166 36.47 -20.24 21.22
CA PRO A 166 37.31 -20.94 20.24
C PRO A 166 37.08 -20.52 18.78
N PHE A 167 35.84 -20.18 18.42
CA PHE A 167 35.50 -19.65 17.10
C PHE A 167 36.12 -18.27 16.87
N MET A 168 36.34 -17.49 17.93
CA MET A 168 37.00 -16.19 17.84
C MET A 168 38.48 -16.34 17.49
N TRP A 169 39.16 -17.34 18.05
CA TRP A 169 40.56 -17.65 17.69
C TRP A 169 40.64 -18.19 16.26
N ALA A 170 39.81 -19.18 15.93
CA ALA A 170 39.83 -19.83 14.63
C ALA A 170 39.47 -18.84 13.51
N GLY A 171 38.36 -18.11 13.66
CA GLY A 171 37.89 -17.13 12.68
C GLY A 171 38.90 -16.02 12.45
N SER A 172 39.45 -15.43 13.52
CA SER A 172 40.45 -14.35 13.38
C SER A 172 41.77 -14.82 12.76
N ALA A 173 42.23 -16.05 13.07
CA ALA A 173 43.40 -16.63 12.43
C ALA A 173 43.17 -16.90 10.94
N ILE A 174 42.03 -17.51 10.59
CA ILE A 174 41.63 -17.78 9.20
C ILE A 174 41.52 -16.48 8.40
N PHE A 175 40.86 -15.46 8.97
CA PHE A 175 40.75 -14.15 8.36
C PHE A 175 42.12 -13.51 8.12
N THR A 176 43.03 -13.58 9.09
CA THR A 176 44.38 -13.00 8.98
C THR A 176 45.19 -13.69 7.88
N ILE A 177 45.05 -15.01 7.73
CA ILE A 177 45.65 -15.75 6.62
C ILE A 177 45.06 -15.30 5.28
N GLY A 178 43.73 -15.20 5.17
CA GLY A 178 43.05 -14.69 3.97
C GLY A 178 43.50 -13.26 3.62
N ALA A 179 43.61 -12.38 4.62
CA ALA A 179 44.14 -11.02 4.48
C ALA A 179 45.57 -11.00 3.94
N GLY A 180 46.44 -11.86 4.49
CA GLY A 180 47.83 -11.98 4.06
C GLY A 180 47.98 -12.58 2.67
N LEU A 181 47.05 -13.43 2.23
CA LEU A 181 47.02 -13.94 0.86
C LEU A 181 46.57 -12.86 -0.13
N LEU A 182 45.61 -12.00 0.23
CA LEU A 182 45.19 -10.86 -0.60
C LEU A 182 46.33 -9.87 -0.87
N TYR A 183 47.33 -9.75 0.02
CA TYR A 183 48.55 -8.98 -0.25
C TYR A 183 49.32 -9.50 -1.49
N THR A 184 49.24 -10.79 -1.79
CA THR A 184 50.03 -11.44 -2.86
C THR A 184 49.42 -11.31 -4.26
N ILE A 185 48.27 -10.65 -4.39
CA ILE A 185 47.59 -10.49 -5.67
C ILE A 185 48.39 -9.58 -6.62
N SER A 186 48.30 -9.91 -7.90
CA SER A 186 48.95 -9.23 -9.01
C SER A 186 48.02 -9.14 -10.21
N GLN A 187 48.34 -8.30 -11.19
CA GLN A 187 47.55 -8.13 -12.41
C GLN A 187 47.23 -9.45 -13.13
N ASN A 188 48.13 -10.44 -13.05
CA ASN A 188 47.98 -11.75 -13.70
C ASN A 188 47.47 -12.86 -12.76
N THR A 189 46.99 -12.50 -11.56
CA THR A 189 46.46 -13.50 -10.63
C THR A 189 45.20 -14.14 -11.22
N PRO A 190 45.14 -15.48 -11.37
CA PRO A 190 44.01 -16.16 -11.97
C PRO A 190 42.80 -16.18 -11.03
N LEU A 191 41.59 -16.25 -11.61
CA LEU A 191 40.29 -16.30 -10.91
C LEU A 191 40.31 -17.20 -9.68
N ALA A 192 40.67 -18.47 -9.86
CA ALA A 192 40.66 -19.47 -8.79
C ALA A 192 41.48 -19.07 -7.54
N ARG A 193 42.53 -18.27 -7.74
CA ARG A 193 43.46 -17.90 -6.67
C ARG A 193 42.92 -16.75 -5.83
N TRP A 194 42.47 -15.66 -6.44
CA TRP A 194 41.89 -14.54 -5.69
C TRP A 194 40.50 -14.90 -5.13
N PHE A 195 39.71 -15.71 -5.85
CA PHE A 195 38.44 -16.25 -5.35
C PHE A 195 38.65 -17.07 -4.07
N GLY A 196 39.65 -17.95 -4.05
CA GLY A 196 39.99 -18.73 -2.85
C GLY A 196 40.45 -17.86 -1.67
N TYR A 197 41.14 -16.74 -1.95
CA TYR A 197 41.57 -15.80 -0.90
C TYR A 197 40.39 -15.06 -0.29
N GLU A 198 39.43 -14.65 -1.11
CA GLU A 198 38.19 -14.02 -0.67
C GLU A 198 37.31 -14.92 0.16
N VAL A 199 37.16 -16.18 -0.26
CA VAL A 199 36.42 -17.21 0.49
C VAL A 199 37.04 -17.41 1.87
N LEU A 200 38.37 -17.51 1.93
CA LEU A 200 39.08 -17.71 3.20
C LEU A 200 38.93 -16.49 4.12
N ALA A 201 39.13 -15.28 3.59
CA ALA A 201 38.97 -14.04 4.34
C ALA A 201 37.52 -13.86 4.82
N GLY A 202 36.53 -14.03 3.93
CA GLY A 202 35.12 -13.87 4.25
C GLY A 202 34.63 -14.90 5.27
N ALA A 203 34.99 -16.17 5.10
CA ALA A 203 34.67 -17.21 6.08
C ALA A 203 35.28 -16.93 7.46
N GLY A 204 36.56 -16.54 7.52
CA GLY A 204 37.22 -16.16 8.77
C GLY A 204 36.51 -15.00 9.47
N PHE A 205 36.17 -13.94 8.71
CA PHE A 205 35.43 -12.80 9.24
C PHE A 205 34.07 -13.22 9.80
N GLY A 206 33.30 -13.96 9.01
CA GLY A 206 31.96 -14.43 9.37
C GLY A 206 31.93 -15.32 10.61
N ILE A 207 32.94 -16.17 10.81
CA ILE A 207 33.06 -17.00 12.02
C ILE A 207 33.16 -16.14 13.29
N ALA A 208 33.93 -15.05 13.27
CA ALA A 208 34.31 -14.37 14.50
C ALA A 208 33.56 -13.07 14.82
N ILE A 209 32.96 -12.40 13.82
CA ILE A 209 32.47 -11.02 13.98
C ILE A 209 31.36 -10.85 15.02
N GLN A 210 30.47 -11.84 15.18
CA GLN A 210 29.34 -11.76 16.15
C GLN A 210 29.72 -12.20 17.57
N ILE A 211 30.89 -12.81 17.77
CA ILE A 211 31.27 -13.41 19.04
C ILE A 211 31.41 -12.41 20.20
N PRO A 212 31.97 -11.20 20.00
CA PRO A 212 32.04 -10.19 21.06
C PRO A 212 30.66 -9.80 21.62
N ILE A 213 29.61 -9.82 20.79
CA ILE A 213 28.23 -9.55 21.23
C ILE A 213 27.72 -10.66 22.15
N PHE A 214 27.93 -11.93 21.78
CA PHE A 214 27.62 -13.05 22.67
C PHE A 214 28.40 -12.99 23.98
N ALA A 215 29.69 -12.62 23.92
CA ALA A 215 30.51 -12.48 25.12
C ALA A 215 29.94 -11.44 26.09
N VAL A 216 29.51 -10.27 25.59
CA VAL A 216 28.85 -9.22 26.38
C VAL A 216 27.57 -9.74 27.04
N GLN A 217 26.71 -10.43 26.28
CA GLN A 217 25.45 -10.99 26.79
C GLN A 217 25.67 -12.04 27.89
N VAL A 218 26.81 -12.73 27.88
CA VAL A 218 27.16 -13.75 28.88
C VAL A 218 27.78 -13.16 30.14
N VAL A 219 28.53 -12.05 30.04
CA VAL A 219 29.25 -11.47 31.19
C VAL A 219 28.51 -10.35 31.91
N LEU A 220 27.60 -9.66 31.23
CA LEU A 220 26.83 -8.56 31.81
C LEU A 220 25.51 -9.02 32.42
N VAL A 221 25.08 -8.31 33.46
CA VAL A 221 23.73 -8.44 34.01
C VAL A 221 22.70 -7.83 33.06
N ALA A 222 21.45 -8.30 33.08
CA ALA A 222 20.42 -7.96 32.09
C ALA A 222 20.26 -6.45 31.80
N GLY A 223 20.34 -5.61 32.84
CA GLY A 223 20.22 -4.14 32.69
C GLY A 223 21.42 -3.46 32.01
N ASP A 224 22.59 -4.10 31.96
CA ASP A 224 23.82 -3.56 31.36
C ASP A 224 24.08 -4.10 29.94
N ILE A 225 23.39 -5.18 29.53
CA ILE A 225 23.57 -5.82 28.22
C ILE A 225 23.40 -4.82 27.06
N PRO A 226 22.35 -3.98 26.99
CA PRO A 226 22.19 -3.05 25.88
C PRO A 226 23.37 -2.09 25.73
N LEU A 227 23.85 -1.54 26.86
CA LEU A 227 24.99 -0.62 26.86
C LEU A 227 26.28 -1.33 26.44
N GLY A 228 26.53 -2.55 26.91
CA GLY A 228 27.66 -3.36 26.47
C GLY A 228 27.62 -3.69 24.98
N THR A 229 26.45 -4.03 24.44
CA THR A 229 26.27 -4.34 23.01
C THR A 229 26.52 -3.09 22.16
N VAL A 230 26.02 -1.93 22.59
CA VAL A 230 26.29 -0.65 21.93
C VAL A 230 27.79 -0.32 21.91
N LEU A 231 28.53 -0.61 22.98
CA LEU A 231 29.99 -0.41 23.00
C LEU A 231 30.74 -1.26 21.98
N ILE A 232 30.30 -2.52 21.77
CA ILE A 232 30.86 -3.38 20.72
C ILE A 232 30.60 -2.79 19.33
N ILE A 233 29.35 -2.39 19.04
CA ILE A 233 28.97 -1.80 17.75
C ILE A 233 29.71 -0.48 17.50
N LEU A 234 29.83 0.37 18.52
CA LEU A 234 30.59 1.61 18.46
C LEU A 234 32.07 1.34 18.15
N SER A 235 32.64 0.31 18.77
CA SER A 235 34.02 -0.10 18.53
C SER A 235 34.22 -0.61 17.10
N GLN A 236 33.26 -1.37 16.55
CA GLN A 236 33.27 -1.78 15.14
C GLN A 236 33.26 -0.55 14.22
N ALA A 237 32.35 0.39 14.43
CA ALA A 237 32.25 1.60 13.60
C ALA A 237 33.52 2.46 13.65
N LEU A 238 34.07 2.66 14.86
CA LEU A 238 35.31 3.40 15.06
C LEU A 238 36.49 2.69 14.37
N GLY A 239 36.62 1.39 14.61
CA GLY A 239 37.67 0.56 14.02
C GLY A 239 37.63 0.53 12.50
N GLY A 240 36.43 0.35 11.92
CA GLY A 240 36.20 0.40 10.48
C GLY A 240 36.67 1.73 9.86
N SER A 241 36.30 2.85 10.49
CA SER A 241 36.64 4.19 10.01
C SER A 241 38.15 4.50 10.13
N VAL A 242 38.78 4.14 11.26
CA VAL A 242 40.23 4.32 11.47
C VAL A 242 41.03 3.40 10.54
N GLY A 243 40.64 2.14 10.42
CA GLY A 243 41.30 1.16 9.55
C GLY A 243 41.25 1.59 8.07
N LEU A 244 40.10 2.08 7.61
CA LEU A 244 39.97 2.63 6.26
C LEU A 244 40.86 3.88 6.07
N SER A 245 40.89 4.79 7.04
CA SER A 245 41.71 6.01 6.95
C SER A 245 43.20 5.70 6.87
N ILE A 246 43.70 4.76 7.69
CA ILE A 246 45.11 4.33 7.69
C ILE A 246 45.43 3.63 6.36
N SER A 247 44.60 2.68 5.93
CA SER A 247 44.84 1.95 4.68
C SER A 247 44.76 2.84 3.45
N GLN A 248 43.88 3.84 3.42
CA GLN A 248 43.82 4.84 2.36
C GLN A 248 45.09 5.70 2.33
N ASN A 249 45.65 6.06 3.49
CA ASN A 249 46.90 6.80 3.58
C ASN A 249 48.07 6.00 3.02
N VAL A 250 48.18 4.74 3.44
CA VAL A 250 49.19 3.78 2.93
C VAL A 250 49.04 3.60 1.42
N PHE A 251 47.80 3.35 0.94
CA PHE A 251 47.49 3.23 -0.48
C PHE A 251 47.97 4.45 -1.28
N GLN A 252 47.59 5.65 -0.87
CA GLN A 252 47.92 6.89 -1.57
C GLN A 252 49.42 7.20 -1.58
N ASN A 253 50.12 7.00 -0.47
CA ASN A 253 51.55 7.22 -0.39
C ASN A 253 52.33 6.22 -1.25
N SER A 254 51.98 4.93 -1.17
CA SER A 254 52.59 3.88 -1.96
C SER A 254 52.30 4.05 -3.46
N LEU A 255 51.10 4.46 -3.83
CA LEU A 255 50.72 4.75 -5.21
C LEU A 255 51.54 5.93 -5.76
N ARG A 256 51.58 7.07 -5.04
CA ARG A 256 52.37 8.25 -5.47
C ARG A 256 53.85 7.94 -5.61
N GLN A 257 54.42 7.20 -4.66
CA GLN A 257 55.83 6.79 -4.72
C GLN A 257 56.13 5.98 -5.98
N ARG A 258 55.21 5.11 -6.40
CA ARG A 258 55.38 4.25 -7.57
C ARG A 258 55.07 4.99 -8.88
N LEU A 259 54.07 5.86 -8.92
CA LEU A 259 53.77 6.71 -10.08
C LEU A 259 54.93 7.67 -10.40
N ASN A 260 55.64 8.19 -9.39
CA ASN A 260 56.84 9.02 -9.58
C ASN A 260 57.98 8.34 -10.36
N THR A 261 57.95 7.01 -10.52
CA THR A 261 58.98 6.26 -11.27
C THR A 261 58.63 6.09 -12.75
N ILE A 262 57.45 6.53 -13.19
CA ILE A 262 56.97 6.40 -14.57
C ILE A 262 57.17 7.76 -15.26
N ALA A 263 57.91 7.76 -16.37
CA ALA A 263 58.09 8.97 -17.19
C ALA A 263 56.80 9.33 -17.93
N ASP A 264 56.61 10.62 -18.23
CA ASP A 264 55.56 11.14 -19.11
C ASP A 264 54.10 10.87 -18.67
N ILE A 265 53.82 10.94 -17.36
CA ILE A 265 52.45 10.90 -16.80
C ILE A 265 52.15 12.08 -15.88
N ASP A 266 50.90 12.58 -15.91
CA ASP A 266 50.41 13.53 -14.90
C ASP A 266 49.83 12.76 -13.71
N ILE A 267 50.59 12.75 -12.62
CA ILE A 267 50.26 12.01 -11.39
C ILE A 267 48.95 12.50 -10.77
N GLN A 268 48.63 13.79 -10.85
CA GLN A 268 47.38 14.31 -10.26
C GLN A 268 46.18 13.88 -11.07
N VAL A 269 46.29 13.89 -12.40
CA VAL A 269 45.22 13.42 -13.30
C VAL A 269 44.99 11.92 -13.12
N VAL A 270 46.05 11.11 -13.01
CA VAL A 270 45.96 9.66 -12.78
C VAL A 270 45.30 9.32 -11.44
N ILE A 271 45.64 10.06 -10.37
CA ILE A 271 45.02 9.85 -9.05
C ILE A 271 43.56 10.33 -9.05
N ALA A 272 43.24 11.42 -9.75
CA ALA A 272 41.89 11.97 -9.85
C ALA A 272 40.94 11.09 -10.69
N ALA A 273 41.45 10.47 -11.76
CA ALA A 273 40.70 9.54 -12.61
C ALA A 273 40.27 8.27 -11.86
N GLY A 274 40.94 7.92 -10.76
CA GLY A 274 40.61 6.75 -9.95
C GLY A 274 40.78 5.44 -10.72
N GLY A 275 39.97 4.43 -10.39
CA GLY A 275 40.08 3.08 -10.97
C GLY A 275 39.27 2.84 -12.25
N THR A 276 38.40 3.77 -12.64
CA THR A 276 37.37 3.55 -13.67
C THR A 276 37.68 4.20 -15.02
N ASP A 277 38.61 5.16 -15.06
CA ASP A 277 38.83 5.99 -16.27
C ASP A 277 40.30 6.03 -16.72
N LEU A 278 41.13 5.13 -16.18
CA LEU A 278 42.58 5.09 -16.44
C LEU A 278 42.94 4.96 -17.93
N GLU A 279 42.07 4.33 -18.72
CA GLU A 279 42.28 4.11 -20.16
C GLU A 279 42.09 5.38 -20.99
N HIS A 280 41.36 6.39 -20.49
CA HIS A 280 41.15 7.67 -21.17
C HIS A 280 42.13 8.76 -20.76
N VAL A 281 42.87 8.55 -19.65
CA VAL A 281 43.80 9.55 -19.10
C VAL A 281 45.28 9.18 -19.23
N VAL A 282 45.61 7.94 -19.64
CA VAL A 282 46.99 7.45 -19.80
C VAL A 282 47.17 6.78 -21.17
N SER A 283 48.32 6.97 -21.81
CA SER A 283 48.65 6.31 -23.08
C SER A 283 48.75 4.78 -22.93
N ALA A 284 48.51 4.05 -24.02
CA ALA A 284 48.55 2.59 -24.03
C ALA A 284 49.90 2.01 -23.53
N ASP A 285 51.02 2.68 -23.83
CA ASP A 285 52.37 2.26 -23.42
C ASP A 285 52.63 2.42 -21.90
N SER A 286 51.99 3.41 -21.28
CA SER A 286 52.12 3.72 -19.85
C SER A 286 51.05 3.05 -18.98
N LEU A 287 49.94 2.61 -19.56
CA LEU A 287 48.79 2.03 -18.85
C LEU A 287 49.16 0.79 -18.03
N ALA A 288 50.00 -0.11 -18.56
CA ALA A 288 50.45 -1.30 -17.83
C ALA A 288 51.29 -0.93 -16.60
N HIS A 289 52.15 0.08 -16.71
CA HIS A 289 52.97 0.58 -15.61
C HIS A 289 52.12 1.31 -14.56
N VAL A 290 51.09 2.04 -14.98
CA VAL A 290 50.14 2.70 -14.07
C VAL A 290 49.28 1.68 -13.32
N ARG A 291 48.75 0.66 -14.00
CA ARG A 291 48.06 -0.48 -13.36
C ARG A 291 48.94 -1.21 -12.35
N ASP A 292 50.24 -1.33 -12.64
CA ASP A 292 51.23 -1.87 -11.71
C ASP A 292 51.38 -1.01 -10.44
N ALA A 293 51.35 0.31 -10.59
CA ALA A 293 51.41 1.24 -9.47
C ALA A 293 50.15 1.17 -8.59
N PHE A 294 48.96 1.07 -9.18
CA PHE A 294 47.71 0.82 -8.46
C PHE A 294 47.74 -0.52 -7.72
N ARG A 295 48.19 -1.58 -8.38
CA ARG A 295 48.42 -2.90 -7.77
C ARG A 295 49.32 -2.80 -6.54
N TYR A 296 50.46 -2.11 -6.67
CA TYR A 296 51.41 -1.93 -5.57
C TYR A 296 50.80 -1.16 -4.41
N GLY A 297 50.06 -0.07 -4.67
CA GLY A 297 49.35 0.67 -3.64
C GLY A 297 48.34 -0.21 -2.91
N ILE A 298 47.50 -0.95 -3.64
CA ILE A 298 46.42 -1.77 -3.08
C ILE A 298 46.98 -2.93 -2.25
N SER A 299 48.02 -3.62 -2.73
CA SER A 299 48.70 -4.66 -1.96
C SER A 299 49.19 -4.10 -0.61
N ASN A 300 49.86 -2.93 -0.60
CA ASN A 300 50.30 -2.31 0.65
C ASN A 300 49.13 -1.94 1.58
N ALA A 301 47.97 -1.58 1.05
CA ALA A 301 46.76 -1.36 1.86
C ALA A 301 46.30 -2.66 2.55
N PHE A 302 46.40 -3.82 1.91
CA PHE A 302 46.08 -5.11 2.55
C PHE A 302 47.05 -5.53 3.67
N LEU A 303 48.28 -4.99 3.71
CA LEU A 303 49.16 -5.17 4.88
C LEU A 303 48.55 -4.57 6.15
N VAL A 304 47.82 -3.45 6.04
CA VAL A 304 47.09 -2.87 7.16
C VAL A 304 46.00 -3.81 7.65
N SER A 305 45.24 -4.43 6.73
CA SER A 305 44.26 -5.45 7.08
C SER A 305 44.91 -6.66 7.77
N THR A 306 46.07 -7.11 7.30
CA THR A 306 46.77 -8.27 7.84
C THR A 306 47.31 -7.99 9.24
N ALA A 307 47.91 -6.81 9.44
CA ALA A 307 48.40 -6.37 10.75
C ALA A 307 47.26 -6.24 11.76
N LEU A 308 46.15 -5.59 11.39
CA LEU A 308 44.98 -5.44 12.25
C LEU A 308 44.35 -6.80 12.59
N GLY A 309 44.24 -7.71 11.61
CA GLY A 309 43.79 -9.09 11.83
C GLY A 309 44.69 -9.85 12.80
N GLY A 310 46.02 -9.77 12.63
CA GLY A 310 46.98 -10.43 13.50
C GLY A 310 46.95 -9.92 14.94
N VAL A 311 46.78 -8.60 15.15
CA VAL A 311 46.60 -8.04 16.50
C VAL A 311 45.24 -8.43 17.08
N ALA A 312 44.18 -8.56 16.25
CA ALA A 312 42.90 -9.09 16.69
C ALA A 312 43.01 -10.55 17.18
N VAL A 313 43.84 -11.38 16.54
CA VAL A 313 44.14 -12.74 17.05
C VAL A 313 44.71 -12.65 18.46
N LEU A 314 45.69 -11.78 18.71
CA LEU A 314 46.27 -11.60 20.05
C LEU A 314 45.22 -11.12 21.08
N ALA A 315 44.36 -10.18 20.70
CA ALA A 315 43.26 -9.72 21.55
C ALA A 315 42.27 -10.84 21.89
N SER A 316 41.98 -11.71 20.92
CA SER A 316 41.05 -12.84 21.09
C SER A 316 41.56 -13.90 22.09
N ILE A 317 42.88 -14.10 22.19
CA ILE A 317 43.50 -15.01 23.19
C ILE A 317 43.20 -14.53 24.62
N GLY A 318 43.11 -13.21 24.81
CA GLY A 318 42.82 -12.62 26.11
C GLY A 318 41.37 -12.80 26.59
N MET A 319 40.44 -13.23 25.73
CA MET A 319 39.01 -13.34 26.06
C MET A 319 38.71 -14.41 27.13
N GLU A 320 37.81 -14.10 28.06
CA GLU A 320 37.42 -15.05 29.10
C GLU A 320 36.60 -16.21 28.51
N ARG A 321 37.02 -17.43 28.82
CA ARG A 321 36.30 -18.65 28.43
C ARG A 321 35.11 -18.88 29.36
N LYS A 322 33.96 -18.30 29.03
CA LYS A 322 32.69 -18.59 29.71
C LYS A 322 31.77 -19.38 28.78
N LYS A 323 30.97 -20.26 29.37
CA LYS A 323 29.96 -21.05 28.65
C LYS A 323 28.62 -20.31 28.71
N ILE A 324 27.87 -20.33 27.62
CA ILE A 324 26.46 -19.89 27.62
C ILE A 324 25.69 -20.85 28.54
N LYS A 325 25.11 -20.34 29.63
CA LYS A 325 24.36 -21.18 30.58
C LYS A 325 23.10 -21.70 29.88
N SER A 326 22.96 -23.02 29.73
CA SER A 326 21.69 -23.62 29.30
C SER A 326 20.67 -23.47 30.43
N LYS A 327 19.50 -22.88 30.13
CA LYS A 327 18.48 -22.49 31.11
C LYS A 327 18.04 -23.65 32.04
N LYS A 328 18.28 -23.48 33.35
CA LYS A 328 17.38 -23.81 34.49
C LYS A 328 18.15 -23.57 35.80
N GLU A 329 17.84 -22.47 36.49
CA GLU A 329 17.72 -22.36 37.97
C GLU A 329 17.58 -20.91 38.43
N GLY A 330 16.43 -20.64 39.06
CA GLY A 330 16.12 -19.60 40.05
C GLY A 330 16.85 -18.27 40.02
N VAL A 331 16.35 -17.30 39.26
CA VAL A 331 16.23 -15.90 39.71
C VAL A 331 14.90 -15.37 39.20
N ASP A 332 14.02 -15.04 40.13
CA ASP A 332 12.65 -14.61 39.89
C ASP A 332 12.64 -13.13 39.44
N LEU A 333 12.62 -12.93 38.12
CA LEU A 333 12.38 -11.63 37.47
C LEU A 333 10.93 -11.53 36.92
N TYR A 334 10.01 -12.36 37.43
CA TYR A 334 8.63 -12.47 36.95
C TYR A 334 7.60 -11.84 37.92
N LYS A 335 7.71 -10.54 38.19
CA LYS A 335 6.60 -9.81 38.85
C LYS A 335 6.10 -8.51 38.23
N THR A 336 6.61 -8.05 37.08
CA THR A 336 6.01 -6.89 36.37
C THR A 336 5.96 -6.98 34.84
N ALA A 337 6.13 -8.16 34.25
CA ALA A 337 5.90 -8.38 32.82
C ALA A 337 4.98 -9.59 32.62
N ARG A 338 3.81 -9.40 32.00
CA ARG A 338 3.06 -10.54 31.43
C ARG A 338 3.79 -11.01 30.17
N PRO A 339 3.97 -12.32 29.96
CA PRO A 339 4.86 -12.83 28.93
C PRO A 339 4.23 -12.81 27.53
N PHE A 340 5.07 -12.49 26.55
CA PHE A 340 4.99 -12.99 25.19
C PHE A 340 5.00 -14.52 25.24
N ASP A 341 3.94 -15.17 24.77
CA ASP A 341 3.88 -16.63 24.73
C ASP A 341 4.71 -17.15 23.54
N VAL A 342 5.82 -17.83 23.85
CA VAL A 342 6.73 -18.45 22.88
C VAL A 342 6.26 -19.87 22.50
N SER A 343 5.08 -20.31 22.99
CA SER A 343 4.47 -21.58 22.58
C SER A 343 4.10 -21.65 21.08
N VAL A 344 4.09 -20.51 20.38
CA VAL A 344 3.88 -20.42 18.92
C VAL A 344 5.05 -20.99 18.11
N PHE A 345 6.24 -21.16 18.72
CA PHE A 345 7.40 -21.77 18.04
C PHE A 345 7.71 -23.21 18.48
N SER A 346 6.96 -23.82 19.40
CA SER A 346 7.28 -25.17 19.92
C SER A 346 6.29 -26.28 19.57
N SER A 347 5.33 -26.08 18.67
CA SER A 347 4.34 -27.13 18.31
C SER A 347 4.42 -27.66 16.88
N ARG A 348 5.43 -27.30 16.07
CA ARG A 348 5.71 -28.01 14.81
C ARG A 348 6.74 -29.10 15.04
N GLY A 349 6.25 -30.34 15.12
CA GLY A 349 7.07 -31.53 15.19
C GLY A 349 8.05 -31.64 14.01
N SER A 350 9.26 -32.10 14.32
CA SER A 350 10.24 -32.74 13.44
C SER A 350 10.37 -32.17 12.01
N ILE A 351 11.16 -31.12 11.85
CA ILE A 351 11.67 -30.69 10.53
C ILE A 351 12.75 -31.69 10.09
N ASP A 352 12.48 -32.41 9.00
CA ASP A 352 13.43 -33.31 8.34
C ASP A 352 14.53 -32.50 7.64
N THR A 353 15.72 -32.49 8.25
CA THR A 353 16.88 -31.64 7.91
C THR A 353 17.43 -31.89 6.49
N LYS A 354 17.07 -32.99 5.84
CA LYS A 354 17.54 -33.35 4.50
C LYS A 354 16.86 -32.54 3.39
N MET A 355 15.62 -32.08 3.60
CA MET A 355 14.86 -31.35 2.58
C MET A 355 15.28 -29.87 2.45
N THR A 356 15.82 -29.29 3.52
CA THR A 356 16.32 -27.90 3.56
C THR A 356 17.63 -27.74 2.79
N LEU A 357 18.54 -28.72 2.86
CA LEU A 357 19.80 -28.71 2.12
C LEU A 357 19.60 -28.90 0.61
N ALA A 358 18.65 -29.75 0.21
CA ALA A 358 18.31 -29.94 -1.21
C ALA A 358 17.64 -28.71 -1.82
N LYS A 359 16.78 -28.01 -1.06
CA LYS A 359 16.17 -26.75 -1.51
C LYS A 359 17.20 -25.63 -1.63
N VAL A 360 18.12 -25.48 -0.68
CA VAL A 360 19.19 -24.48 -0.74
C VAL A 360 20.16 -24.73 -1.91
N ALA A 361 20.50 -26.00 -2.20
CA ALA A 361 21.32 -26.34 -3.36
C ALA A 361 20.59 -26.12 -4.70
N PHE A 362 19.28 -26.36 -4.75
CA PHE A 362 18.44 -26.09 -5.94
C PHE A 362 18.25 -24.58 -6.17
N THR A 363 18.19 -23.77 -5.11
CA THR A 363 18.15 -22.29 -5.19
C THR A 363 19.49 -21.72 -5.69
N LEU A 364 20.62 -22.33 -5.33
CA LEU A 364 21.96 -21.86 -5.73
C LEU A 364 22.30 -22.14 -7.21
N ALA A 365 21.77 -23.21 -7.80
CA ALA A 365 21.98 -23.52 -9.22
C ALA A 365 21.31 -22.50 -10.17
N ASN A 366 20.25 -21.83 -9.72
CA ASN A 366 19.51 -20.85 -10.53
C ASN A 366 20.06 -19.41 -10.44
N LEU A 367 21.05 -19.13 -9.57
CA LEU A 367 21.65 -17.78 -9.46
C LEU A 367 22.59 -17.42 -10.62
N VAL A 368 22.96 -18.38 -11.48
CA VAL A 368 23.90 -18.17 -12.60
C VAL A 368 23.19 -17.65 -13.88
N ALA A 369 21.86 -17.58 -13.89
CA ALA A 369 21.08 -17.10 -15.03
C ALA A 369 20.55 -15.68 -14.80
N VAL A 370 21.43 -14.67 -14.65
CA VAL A 370 21.02 -13.26 -14.66
C VAL A 370 21.33 -12.66 -16.03
N GLY A 371 20.39 -12.87 -16.94
CA GLY A 371 20.32 -12.23 -18.25
C GLY A 371 18.85 -12.03 -18.63
N SER A 372 18.44 -10.76 -18.73
CA SER A 372 17.10 -10.26 -19.05
C SER A 372 16.01 -10.49 -17.97
N SER A 373 15.57 -9.40 -17.33
CA SER A 373 14.37 -9.37 -16.46
C SER A 373 13.07 -9.32 -17.27
N ALA A 374 12.96 -10.18 -18.28
CA ALA A 374 11.69 -10.47 -18.92
C ALA A 374 11.12 -11.77 -18.35
N LYS A 375 10.00 -11.64 -17.63
CA LYS A 375 8.86 -12.58 -17.57
C LYS A 375 9.00 -13.84 -16.71
N ASN A 376 8.39 -13.77 -15.52
CA ASN A 376 7.72 -14.91 -14.87
C ASN A 376 6.19 -14.66 -14.86
N VAL A 377 5.64 -14.13 -15.97
CA VAL A 377 4.19 -14.00 -16.14
C VAL A 377 3.74 -15.09 -17.12
N ALA A 378 2.62 -15.75 -16.84
CA ALA A 378 2.10 -16.80 -17.69
C ALA A 378 1.94 -16.34 -19.16
N ASP A 379 2.18 -17.25 -20.10
CA ASP A 379 2.05 -16.97 -21.53
C ASP A 379 0.65 -16.40 -21.84
N GLY A 380 0.61 -15.27 -22.55
CA GLY A 380 -0.62 -14.55 -22.88
C GLY A 380 -0.95 -13.36 -21.98
N PHE A 381 -0.31 -13.20 -20.82
CA PHE A 381 -0.58 -12.12 -19.86
C PHE A 381 0.55 -11.08 -19.82
N VAL A 382 1.20 -10.80 -20.95
CA VAL A 382 2.23 -9.76 -21.04
C VAL A 382 1.59 -8.46 -21.49
N ALA A 383 1.73 -7.40 -20.69
CA ALA A 383 1.24 -6.07 -21.04
C ALA A 383 1.84 -5.57 -22.36
N ALA A 384 0.99 -5.26 -23.35
CA ALA A 384 1.42 -4.63 -24.60
C ALA A 384 1.77 -3.15 -24.36
N PRO A 385 2.84 -2.61 -24.97
CA PRO A 385 3.14 -1.18 -24.86
C PRO A 385 2.11 -0.34 -25.64
N TYR A 386 1.66 0.78 -25.07
CA TYR A 386 0.82 1.75 -25.79
C TYR A 386 1.33 3.18 -25.56
N TYR A 387 1.90 3.77 -26.62
CA TYR A 387 2.45 5.12 -26.62
C TYR A 387 2.09 5.90 -27.90
N PRO A 388 2.16 7.23 -27.88
CA PRO A 388 2.29 8.08 -26.68
C PRO A 388 1.03 8.06 -25.81
N ALA A 389 1.10 8.69 -24.63
CA ALA A 389 -0.07 9.01 -23.85
C ALA A 389 -1.02 9.94 -24.64
N PRO A 390 -2.32 9.61 -24.74
CA PRO A 390 -3.31 10.45 -25.39
C PRO A 390 -3.47 11.80 -24.72
N TYR A 391 -3.45 12.87 -25.51
CA TYR A 391 -3.83 14.18 -25.01
C TYR A 391 -5.32 14.28 -24.71
N GLY A 392 -5.67 15.09 -23.73
CA GLY A 392 -7.06 15.44 -23.44
C GLY A 392 -7.52 16.74 -24.11
N GLY A 393 -8.77 17.12 -23.84
CA GLY A 393 -9.41 18.35 -24.32
C GLY A 393 -10.13 18.22 -25.67
N TRP A 394 -10.30 16.99 -26.16
CA TRP A 394 -10.99 16.73 -27.43
C TRP A 394 -12.45 16.30 -27.22
N ASP A 395 -12.87 16.04 -25.98
CA ASP A 395 -14.28 15.92 -25.61
C ASP A 395 -14.88 17.34 -25.50
N GLU A 396 -16.01 17.57 -26.16
CA GLU A 396 -16.68 18.87 -26.18
C GLU A 396 -17.08 19.34 -24.77
N ALA A 397 -17.47 18.40 -23.89
CA ALA A 397 -17.85 18.71 -22.51
C ALA A 397 -16.70 19.25 -21.65
N TRP A 398 -15.45 19.09 -22.11
CA TRP A 398 -14.23 19.52 -21.43
C TRP A 398 -13.47 20.62 -22.19
N ALA A 399 -13.92 20.97 -23.40
CA ALA A 399 -13.18 21.83 -24.31
C ALA A 399 -12.89 23.24 -23.74
N ASP A 400 -13.85 23.85 -23.04
CA ASP A 400 -13.67 25.17 -22.40
C ASP A 400 -12.64 25.12 -21.27
N SER A 401 -12.81 24.17 -20.34
CA SER A 401 -11.90 23.95 -19.22
C SER A 401 -10.47 23.70 -19.69
N TYR A 402 -10.31 22.91 -20.76
CA TYR A 402 -9.01 22.68 -21.39
C TYR A 402 -8.43 23.91 -22.07
N ALA A 403 -9.23 24.70 -22.78
CA ALA A 403 -8.76 25.93 -23.41
C ALA A 403 -8.26 26.94 -22.36
N ARG A 404 -8.99 27.08 -21.25
CA ARG A 404 -8.62 27.92 -20.10
C ARG A 404 -7.37 27.39 -19.41
N ALA A 405 -7.31 26.08 -19.15
CA ALA A 405 -6.18 25.41 -18.54
C ALA A 405 -4.92 25.56 -19.38
N LYS A 406 -5.00 25.31 -20.70
CA LYS A 406 -3.87 25.44 -21.61
C LYS A 406 -3.30 26.85 -21.61
N LYS A 407 -4.16 27.88 -21.64
CA LYS A 407 -3.73 29.28 -21.54
C LYS A 407 -2.95 29.57 -20.25
N MET A 408 -3.38 29.00 -19.13
CA MET A 408 -2.67 29.13 -17.86
C MET A 408 -1.34 28.37 -17.87
N VAL A 409 -1.35 27.11 -18.31
CA VAL A 409 -0.15 26.24 -18.38
C VAL A 409 0.90 26.81 -19.34
N ASP A 410 0.50 27.41 -20.46
CA ASP A 410 1.43 28.09 -21.38
C ASP A 410 2.13 29.28 -20.74
N SER A 411 1.53 29.86 -19.70
CA SER A 411 2.15 30.94 -18.94
C SER A 411 3.02 30.47 -17.78
N MET A 412 3.01 29.17 -17.43
CA MET A 412 3.83 28.58 -16.37
C MET A 412 5.28 28.37 -16.81
N THR A 413 6.21 28.60 -15.90
CA THR A 413 7.60 28.17 -16.01
C THR A 413 7.72 26.66 -15.96
N LEU A 414 8.84 26.10 -16.42
CA LEU A 414 9.09 24.67 -16.29
C LEU A 414 8.92 24.13 -14.86
N ALA A 415 9.47 24.83 -13.87
CA ALA A 415 9.36 24.40 -12.47
C ALA A 415 7.91 24.42 -11.97
N GLU A 416 7.09 25.40 -12.35
CA GLU A 416 5.66 25.45 -11.97
C GLU A 416 4.88 24.28 -12.60
N LYS A 417 5.16 23.95 -13.87
CA LYS A 417 4.51 22.81 -14.55
C LYS A 417 4.78 21.50 -13.86
N THR A 418 6.02 21.25 -13.43
CA THR A 418 6.36 20.02 -12.72
C THR A 418 5.89 20.04 -11.26
N ASN A 419 5.84 21.21 -10.63
CA ASN A 419 5.40 21.35 -9.24
C ASN A 419 3.93 20.94 -9.06
N ILE A 420 3.06 21.26 -10.02
CA ILE A 420 1.65 20.88 -9.95
C ILE A 420 1.40 19.38 -10.15
N THR A 421 2.39 18.61 -10.62
CA THR A 421 2.27 17.17 -10.94
C THR A 421 2.67 16.23 -9.80
N ALA A 422 3.04 16.72 -8.63
CA ALA A 422 3.34 15.84 -7.50
C ALA A 422 2.92 16.43 -6.16
N GLY A 423 2.66 15.53 -5.21
CA GLY A 423 2.24 15.87 -3.86
C GLY A 423 3.36 16.59 -3.11
N THR A 424 2.99 17.69 -2.49
CA THR A 424 3.73 18.37 -1.43
C THR A 424 2.80 19.38 -0.78
N GLY A 425 2.05 20.10 -1.61
CA GLY A 425 1.04 21.05 -1.20
C GLY A 425 1.60 22.39 -0.72
N LEU A 426 2.44 23.08 -1.49
CA LEU A 426 2.91 24.42 -1.17
C LEU A 426 3.40 25.06 -2.46
N PHE A 427 2.88 26.26 -2.75
CA PHE A 427 3.29 27.08 -3.88
C PHE A 427 3.24 26.37 -5.23
N MET A 428 2.20 25.54 -5.45
CA MET A 428 2.01 24.70 -6.64
C MET A 428 2.29 25.50 -7.93
N ALA A 429 1.57 26.62 -8.17
CA ALA A 429 1.93 27.61 -9.19
C ALA A 429 1.29 28.99 -8.91
N ASP A 430 1.57 29.57 -7.75
CA ASP A 430 0.95 30.82 -7.25
C ASP A 430 1.05 32.02 -8.19
N ARG A 431 2.16 32.15 -8.94
CA ARG A 431 2.39 33.28 -9.84
C ARG A 431 1.31 33.40 -10.92
N VAL A 432 0.78 32.26 -11.37
CA VAL A 432 -0.29 32.22 -12.37
C VAL A 432 -1.67 32.05 -11.74
N GLY A 433 -1.76 32.02 -10.40
CA GLY A 433 -3.01 31.93 -9.65
C GLY A 433 -3.57 30.52 -9.47
N PHE A 434 -2.79 29.47 -9.71
CA PHE A 434 -3.22 28.09 -9.45
C PHE A 434 -2.87 27.68 -8.01
N PRO A 435 -3.86 27.29 -7.19
CA PRO A 435 -3.65 27.03 -5.78
C PRO A 435 -3.02 25.66 -5.53
N GLN A 436 -2.64 25.44 -4.27
CA GLN A 436 -2.47 24.08 -3.76
C GLN A 436 -3.81 23.34 -3.80
N LEU A 437 -3.80 22.09 -4.26
CA LEU A 437 -4.94 21.19 -4.16
C LEU A 437 -4.83 20.31 -2.91
N CYS A 438 -5.92 20.23 -2.15
CA CYS A 438 -6.11 19.28 -1.06
C CYS A 438 -6.73 17.99 -1.58
N LEU A 439 -6.02 16.87 -1.41
CA LEU A 439 -6.50 15.52 -1.68
C LEU A 439 -6.75 14.84 -0.33
N ASN A 440 -7.96 14.33 -0.09
CA ASN A 440 -8.30 13.71 1.19
C ASN A 440 -9.22 12.50 1.05
N ASP A 441 -8.91 11.47 1.84
CA ASP A 441 -9.75 10.28 2.07
C ASP A 441 -11.02 10.67 2.82
N ALA A 442 -12.02 9.82 2.98
CA ALA A 442 -12.13 8.41 2.62
C ALA A 442 -13.38 8.17 1.77
N ALA A 443 -13.56 6.96 1.23
CA ALA A 443 -14.75 6.62 0.43
C ALA A 443 -16.09 6.75 1.19
N ASN A 444 -16.06 6.96 2.51
CA ASN A 444 -17.20 7.13 3.42
C ASN A 444 -17.22 8.48 4.18
N GLY A 445 -16.45 9.49 3.77
CA GLY A 445 -16.49 10.84 4.35
C GLY A 445 -15.15 11.58 4.27
N VAL A 446 -14.88 12.52 5.18
CA VAL A 446 -13.62 13.29 5.21
C VAL A 446 -12.72 12.76 6.34
N ARG A 447 -11.57 12.18 5.99
CA ARG A 447 -10.68 11.44 6.91
C ARG A 447 -9.80 12.38 7.75
N LEU A 448 -9.61 12.01 9.02
CA LEU A 448 -8.77 12.71 10.00
C LEU A 448 -9.16 14.19 10.15
N ALA A 449 -10.47 14.45 10.16
CA ALA A 449 -11.06 15.76 10.35
C ALA A 449 -12.03 15.75 11.54
N ASP A 450 -12.22 16.91 12.15
CA ASP A 450 -13.29 17.13 13.14
C ASP A 450 -14.62 17.50 12.48
N ASN A 451 -15.74 17.41 13.22
CA ASN A 451 -17.04 17.94 12.82
C ASN A 451 -17.48 17.49 11.41
N VAL A 452 -17.36 16.19 11.16
CA VAL A 452 -17.67 15.49 9.91
C VAL A 452 -18.51 14.26 10.23
N THR A 453 -19.25 13.78 9.24
CA THR A 453 -20.13 12.62 9.36
C THR A 453 -19.41 11.35 8.92
N VAL A 454 -19.57 10.26 9.68
CA VAL A 454 -19.19 8.92 9.24
C VAL A 454 -20.39 8.30 8.53
N PHE A 455 -20.37 8.32 7.20
CA PHE A 455 -21.41 7.72 6.38
C PHE A 455 -21.26 6.19 6.35
N PRO A 456 -22.33 5.43 6.06
CA PRO A 456 -22.21 4.01 5.77
C PRO A 456 -21.26 3.76 4.60
N ASP A 457 -20.49 2.68 4.70
CA ASP A 457 -19.51 2.30 3.68
C ASP A 457 -20.16 1.91 2.35
N GLY A 458 -19.34 1.82 1.30
CA GLY A 458 -19.79 1.45 -0.05
C GLY A 458 -20.64 0.19 -0.05
N ILE A 459 -20.27 -0.83 0.74
CA ILE A 459 -20.96 -2.13 0.74
C ILE A 459 -22.36 -2.01 1.33
N THR A 460 -22.51 -1.15 2.34
CA THR A 460 -23.79 -0.83 2.95
C THR A 460 -24.66 -0.01 2.00
N ALA A 461 -24.07 0.99 1.32
CA ALA A 461 -24.78 1.73 0.27
C ALA A 461 -25.23 0.80 -0.87
N GLY A 462 -24.39 -0.14 -1.29
CA GLY A 462 -24.70 -1.18 -2.26
C GLY A 462 -25.86 -2.08 -1.86
N ALA A 463 -25.91 -2.49 -0.58
CA ALA A 463 -26.97 -3.32 -0.04
C ALA A 463 -28.36 -2.64 -0.04
N THR A 464 -28.46 -1.33 -0.21
CA THR A 464 -29.75 -0.64 -0.36
C THR A 464 -30.45 -0.97 -1.68
N PHE A 465 -29.67 -1.24 -2.74
CA PHE A 465 -30.15 -1.27 -4.14
C PHE A 465 -31.04 -0.05 -4.46
N ASP A 466 -30.58 1.14 -4.03
CA ASP A 466 -31.28 2.41 -4.20
C ASP A 466 -30.34 3.47 -4.79
N LYS A 467 -30.52 3.77 -6.09
CA LYS A 467 -29.72 4.75 -6.83
C LYS A 467 -29.82 6.15 -6.22
N LYS A 468 -30.99 6.50 -5.69
CA LYS A 468 -31.24 7.82 -5.11
C LYS A 468 -30.42 7.98 -3.83
N LEU A 469 -30.42 6.97 -2.96
CA LEU A 469 -29.62 7.01 -1.73
C LEU A 469 -28.11 7.04 -2.02
N MET A 470 -27.63 6.33 -3.05
CA MET A 470 -26.23 6.40 -3.48
C MET A 470 -25.85 7.81 -3.95
N TYR A 471 -26.73 8.48 -4.71
CA TYR A 471 -26.55 9.87 -5.13
C TYR A 471 -26.57 10.84 -3.94
N GLU A 472 -27.57 10.74 -3.06
CA GLU A 472 -27.73 11.63 -1.90
C GLU A 472 -26.56 11.50 -0.91
N ARG A 473 -26.02 10.28 -0.73
CA ARG A 473 -24.76 10.04 -0.01
C ARG A 473 -23.60 10.80 -0.64
N GLY A 474 -23.47 10.73 -1.97
CA GLY A 474 -22.45 11.48 -2.72
C GLY A 474 -22.58 12.99 -2.53
N VAL A 475 -23.81 13.52 -2.60
CA VAL A 475 -24.08 14.95 -2.35
C VAL A 475 -23.62 15.37 -0.95
N ALA A 476 -23.99 14.61 0.09
CA ALA A 476 -23.62 14.91 1.47
C ALA A 476 -22.09 14.88 1.68
N ILE A 477 -21.41 13.86 1.18
CA ILE A 477 -19.95 13.77 1.21
C ILE A 477 -19.30 14.95 0.46
N GLY A 478 -19.81 15.30 -0.72
CA GLY A 478 -19.31 16.43 -1.51
C GLY A 478 -19.46 17.77 -0.79
N LYS A 479 -20.58 18.00 -0.10
CA LYS A 479 -20.80 19.20 0.73
C LYS A 479 -19.79 19.27 1.87
N GLU A 480 -19.56 18.16 2.59
CA GLU A 480 -18.59 18.13 3.68
C GLU A 480 -17.15 18.34 3.20
N ALA A 481 -16.77 17.66 2.12
CA ALA A 481 -15.47 17.81 1.49
C ALA A 481 -15.21 19.27 1.06
N ARG A 482 -16.18 19.91 0.36
CA ARG A 482 -16.08 21.32 -0.01
C ARG A 482 -16.00 22.23 1.22
N GLY A 483 -16.84 21.99 2.23
CA GLY A 483 -16.86 22.76 3.47
C GLY A 483 -15.53 22.70 4.23
N LYS A 484 -14.79 21.59 4.13
CA LYS A 484 -13.43 21.42 4.68
C LYS A 484 -12.31 21.94 3.78
N GLY A 485 -12.64 22.40 2.57
CA GLY A 485 -11.67 22.87 1.57
C GLY A 485 -10.95 21.75 0.82
N VAL A 486 -11.51 20.54 0.80
CA VAL A 486 -10.98 19.40 0.04
C VAL A 486 -11.29 19.58 -1.44
N ASN A 487 -10.27 19.78 -2.27
CA ASN A 487 -10.41 19.91 -3.71
C ASN A 487 -10.72 18.58 -4.38
N VAL A 488 -10.08 17.52 -3.92
CA VAL A 488 -10.13 16.19 -4.53
C VAL A 488 -10.44 15.16 -3.45
N TRP A 489 -11.64 14.58 -3.54
CA TRP A 489 -12.07 13.52 -2.67
C TRP A 489 -11.63 12.16 -3.22
N LEU A 490 -11.03 11.33 -2.36
CA LEU A 490 -10.43 10.05 -2.75
C LEU A 490 -11.45 8.90 -2.69
N GLY A 491 -12.51 9.04 -3.46
CA GLY A 491 -13.54 8.02 -3.66
C GLY A 491 -14.41 8.30 -4.88
N PRO A 492 -15.35 7.40 -5.22
CA PRO A 492 -15.62 6.14 -4.53
C PRO A 492 -14.63 5.01 -4.89
N SER A 493 -14.68 3.90 -4.14
CA SER A 493 -13.93 2.69 -4.48
C SER A 493 -14.79 1.72 -5.30
N VAL A 494 -14.21 1.15 -6.35
CA VAL A 494 -14.78 0.09 -7.22
C VAL A 494 -13.78 -1.01 -7.56
N GLY A 495 -12.50 -0.80 -7.21
CA GLY A 495 -11.43 -1.80 -7.24
C GLY A 495 -10.84 -1.86 -5.82
N PRO A 496 -11.10 -2.91 -5.03
CA PRO A 496 -11.53 -4.25 -5.45
C PRO A 496 -13.00 -4.34 -5.92
N ILE A 497 -13.23 -5.16 -6.96
CA ILE A 497 -14.59 -5.52 -7.43
C ILE A 497 -15.26 -6.48 -6.45
N GLY A 498 -14.51 -7.08 -5.52
CA GLY A 498 -15.00 -8.12 -4.62
C GLY A 498 -14.73 -9.53 -5.11
N ARG A 499 -13.71 -9.72 -5.97
CA ARG A 499 -13.33 -11.03 -6.52
C ARG A 499 -13.07 -12.04 -5.40
N LYS A 500 -12.27 -11.66 -4.39
CA LYS A 500 -11.92 -12.51 -3.25
C LYS A 500 -12.89 -12.25 -2.11
N PRO A 501 -13.74 -13.19 -1.67
CA PRO A 501 -14.60 -12.98 -0.51
C PRO A 501 -13.84 -12.57 0.76
N LYS A 502 -12.59 -13.01 0.91
CA LYS A 502 -11.70 -12.67 2.05
C LYS A 502 -10.86 -11.39 1.85
N GLY A 503 -11.01 -10.70 0.72
CA GLY A 503 -10.24 -9.50 0.39
C GLY A 503 -10.48 -8.38 1.40
N GLY A 504 -9.40 -7.73 1.84
CA GLY A 504 -9.42 -6.81 2.99
C GLY A 504 -10.20 -5.51 2.79
N ARG A 505 -10.47 -5.09 1.55
CA ARG A 505 -11.05 -3.77 1.22
C ARG A 505 -12.32 -3.82 0.38
N ASN A 506 -12.95 -4.99 0.22
CA ASN A 506 -14.19 -5.11 -0.56
C ASN A 506 -15.31 -4.20 -0.02
N TRP A 507 -15.31 -3.96 1.29
CA TRP A 507 -16.29 -3.14 1.99
C TRP A 507 -16.28 -1.66 1.57
N GLU A 508 -15.15 -1.16 1.06
CA GLU A 508 -15.05 0.21 0.55
C GLU A 508 -15.85 0.40 -0.75
N GLY A 509 -16.05 -0.69 -1.53
CA GLY A 509 -16.84 -0.71 -2.76
C GLY A 509 -18.27 -1.21 -2.53
N PHE A 510 -19.08 -1.33 -3.59
CA PHE A 510 -20.54 -1.51 -3.44
C PHE A 510 -21.03 -2.97 -3.41
N GLY A 511 -20.18 -3.95 -3.69
CA GLY A 511 -20.59 -5.36 -3.83
C GLY A 511 -19.70 -6.13 -4.77
N ALA A 512 -20.12 -7.35 -5.13
CA ALA A 512 -19.36 -8.25 -6.01
C ALA A 512 -19.74 -8.16 -7.51
N ASP A 513 -20.72 -7.32 -7.87
CA ASP A 513 -21.25 -7.20 -9.23
C ASP A 513 -20.81 -5.88 -9.93
N PRO A 514 -20.31 -5.94 -11.18
CA PRO A 514 -19.85 -4.77 -11.93
C PRO A 514 -20.95 -3.77 -12.27
N SER A 515 -22.20 -4.19 -12.45
CA SER A 515 -23.32 -3.27 -12.69
C SER A 515 -23.68 -2.57 -11.39
N LEU A 516 -23.74 -3.29 -10.27
CA LEU A 516 -23.96 -2.68 -8.95
C LEU A 516 -22.86 -1.68 -8.58
N GLN A 517 -21.58 -2.08 -8.74
CA GLN A 517 -20.42 -1.22 -8.54
C GLN A 517 -20.41 -0.01 -9.49
N GLY A 518 -20.73 -0.23 -10.76
CA GLY A 518 -20.79 0.81 -11.78
C GLY A 518 -21.87 1.85 -11.51
N ILE A 519 -23.09 1.41 -11.18
CA ILE A 519 -24.21 2.30 -10.81
C ILE A 519 -23.89 3.04 -9.50
N GLY A 520 -23.38 2.34 -8.49
CA GLY A 520 -22.98 2.95 -7.21
C GLY A 520 -21.92 4.04 -7.38
N ALA A 521 -20.90 3.77 -8.20
CA ALA A 521 -19.88 4.76 -8.53
C ALA A 521 -20.46 5.93 -9.32
N ARG A 522 -21.26 5.65 -10.35
CA ARG A 522 -21.90 6.66 -11.19
C ARG A 522 -22.70 7.66 -10.37
N GLU A 523 -23.60 7.18 -9.51
CA GLU A 523 -24.47 8.05 -8.72
C GLU A 523 -23.69 8.80 -7.63
N THR A 524 -22.73 8.14 -6.96
CA THR A 524 -21.88 8.79 -5.95
C THR A 524 -21.02 9.91 -6.57
N ILE A 525 -20.41 9.65 -7.73
CA ILE A 525 -19.55 10.62 -8.44
C ILE A 525 -20.35 11.85 -8.87
N LYS A 526 -21.54 11.67 -9.45
CA LYS A 526 -22.43 12.79 -9.79
C LYS A 526 -22.70 13.65 -8.56
N GLY A 527 -23.14 13.03 -7.45
CA GLY A 527 -23.50 13.74 -6.23
C GLY A 527 -22.34 14.58 -5.68
N VAL A 528 -21.13 14.02 -5.63
CA VAL A 528 -19.93 14.72 -5.15
C VAL A 528 -19.54 15.87 -6.07
N GLN A 529 -19.47 15.59 -7.37
CA GLN A 529 -18.94 16.55 -8.35
C GLN A 529 -19.87 17.74 -8.60
N GLU A 530 -21.19 17.56 -8.43
CA GLU A 530 -22.16 18.66 -8.45
C GLU A 530 -21.95 19.66 -7.31
N GLN A 531 -21.21 19.29 -6.25
CA GLN A 531 -20.80 20.22 -5.20
C GLN A 531 -19.49 20.96 -5.54
N GLY A 532 -18.90 20.73 -6.72
CA GLY A 532 -17.63 21.32 -7.15
C GLY A 532 -16.38 20.61 -6.60
N VAL A 533 -16.52 19.43 -5.99
CA VAL A 533 -15.39 18.62 -5.50
C VAL A 533 -15.02 17.58 -6.55
N ILE A 534 -13.73 17.40 -6.82
CA ILE A 534 -13.25 16.41 -7.79
C ILE A 534 -13.35 15.02 -7.16
N ALA A 535 -14.11 14.11 -7.76
CA ALA A 535 -14.14 12.70 -7.34
C ALA A 535 -12.99 11.91 -7.96
N THR A 536 -12.55 10.85 -7.27
CA THR A 536 -11.45 9.98 -7.68
C THR A 536 -11.89 8.52 -7.67
N VAL A 537 -12.19 7.95 -8.83
CA VAL A 537 -12.51 6.52 -8.93
C VAL A 537 -11.25 5.66 -8.69
N LYS A 538 -11.33 4.70 -7.77
CA LYS A 538 -10.16 3.89 -7.32
C LYS A 538 -10.51 2.41 -7.06
N HIS A 539 -9.57 1.47 -7.07
CA HIS A 539 -8.16 1.57 -7.46
C HIS A 539 -7.97 0.85 -8.80
N LEU A 540 -7.35 1.51 -9.78
CA LEU A 540 -7.16 1.04 -11.16
C LEU A 540 -5.83 0.24 -11.29
N ILE A 541 -5.80 -1.09 -11.42
CA ILE A 541 -6.89 -2.06 -11.37
C ILE A 541 -6.39 -3.43 -10.89
N GLY A 542 -7.30 -4.31 -10.46
CA GLY A 542 -6.95 -5.68 -10.07
C GLY A 542 -6.37 -5.82 -8.65
N ASN A 543 -6.56 -4.81 -7.80
CA ASN A 543 -6.17 -4.84 -6.38
C ASN A 543 -7.18 -5.63 -5.53
N GLU A 544 -7.40 -6.90 -5.86
CA GLU A 544 -8.42 -7.77 -5.27
C GLU A 544 -8.03 -8.44 -3.96
N GLN A 545 -6.79 -8.21 -3.47
CA GLN A 545 -6.33 -8.64 -2.15
C GLN A 545 -5.23 -7.72 -1.63
N GLU A 546 -5.07 -7.69 -0.31
CA GLU A 546 -4.15 -6.76 0.34
C GLU A 546 -2.75 -7.34 0.52
N MET A 547 -2.63 -8.64 0.80
CA MET A 547 -1.33 -9.29 0.93
C MET A 547 -0.53 -9.15 -0.37
N TYR A 548 0.74 -8.74 -0.24
CA TYR A 548 1.64 -8.46 -1.37
C TYR A 548 1.20 -7.33 -2.32
N ARG A 549 0.23 -6.47 -1.95
CA ARG A 549 -0.21 -5.38 -2.83
C ARG A 549 0.91 -4.41 -3.21
N ARG A 550 1.86 -4.15 -2.30
CA ARG A 550 2.89 -3.10 -2.42
C ARG A 550 4.31 -3.66 -2.59
N GLN A 551 5.10 -3.02 -3.45
CA GLN A 551 6.54 -3.26 -3.58
C GLN A 551 7.32 -2.57 -2.44
N THR A 552 8.11 -3.33 -1.68
CA THR A 552 8.95 -2.78 -0.59
C THR A 552 10.33 -2.31 -1.05
N THR A 553 10.93 -2.99 -2.04
CA THR A 553 12.19 -2.61 -2.70
C THR A 553 12.24 -3.20 -4.12
N ASP A 554 13.20 -2.79 -4.95
CA ASP A 554 13.38 -3.33 -6.32
C ASP A 554 13.87 -4.79 -6.37
N VAL A 555 14.38 -5.33 -5.26
CA VAL A 555 15.03 -6.66 -5.22
C VAL A 555 14.33 -7.61 -4.24
N VAL A 556 13.59 -7.09 -3.26
CA VAL A 556 12.94 -7.86 -2.20
C VAL A 556 11.47 -7.47 -2.08
N SER A 557 10.62 -8.50 -2.15
CA SER A 557 9.15 -8.43 -2.02
C SER A 557 8.50 -7.47 -3.03
N PRO A 558 8.56 -7.82 -4.33
CA PRO A 558 7.76 -7.17 -5.37
C PRO A 558 6.24 -7.30 -5.11
N ALA A 559 5.47 -6.32 -5.60
CA ALA A 559 4.02 -6.38 -5.60
C ALA A 559 3.52 -7.56 -6.46
N TYR A 560 2.41 -8.20 -6.06
CA TYR A 560 1.80 -9.28 -6.84
C TYR A 560 1.29 -8.79 -8.19
N SER A 561 1.20 -9.70 -9.16
CA SER A 561 0.64 -9.46 -10.49
C SER A 561 -0.73 -10.09 -10.63
N ALA A 562 -1.76 -9.26 -10.80
CA ALA A 562 -3.07 -9.69 -11.26
C ALA A 562 -2.99 -9.97 -12.76
N ASN A 563 -3.17 -11.22 -13.16
CA ASN A 563 -3.09 -11.63 -14.55
C ASN A 563 -4.52 -11.80 -15.10
N ILE A 564 -4.96 -10.83 -15.90
CA ILE A 564 -6.34 -10.65 -16.34
C ILE A 564 -6.37 -10.67 -17.86
N ASP A 565 -7.24 -11.49 -18.44
CA ASP A 565 -7.45 -11.52 -19.88
C ASP A 565 -8.31 -10.34 -20.35
N ASP A 566 -8.23 -10.04 -21.64
CA ASP A 566 -8.83 -8.84 -22.21
C ASP A 566 -10.37 -8.81 -22.09
N ARG A 567 -11.06 -9.95 -22.26
CA ARG A 567 -12.52 -10.00 -22.13
C ARG A 567 -12.96 -9.78 -20.69
N THR A 568 -12.30 -10.44 -19.76
CA THR A 568 -12.58 -10.27 -18.33
C THR A 568 -12.26 -8.86 -17.85
N MET A 569 -11.19 -8.24 -18.36
CA MET A 569 -10.89 -6.84 -18.08
C MET A 569 -12.07 -5.93 -18.46
N HIS A 570 -12.60 -6.04 -19.68
CA HIS A 570 -13.67 -5.15 -20.17
C HIS A 570 -15.03 -5.41 -19.54
N GLU A 571 -15.44 -6.68 -19.41
CA GLU A 571 -16.79 -7.05 -18.97
C GLU A 571 -16.96 -7.07 -17.44
N LEU A 572 -15.86 -7.03 -16.66
CA LEU A 572 -15.92 -7.13 -15.20
C LEU A 572 -15.20 -5.97 -14.50
N TYR A 573 -13.87 -5.88 -14.63
CA TYR A 573 -13.07 -4.98 -13.79
C TYR A 573 -13.13 -3.52 -14.28
N LEU A 574 -13.05 -3.30 -15.59
CA LEU A 574 -13.06 -1.97 -16.20
C LEU A 574 -14.48 -1.38 -16.29
N TRP A 575 -15.52 -2.22 -16.18
CA TRP A 575 -16.91 -1.82 -16.32
C TRP A 575 -17.33 -0.66 -15.38
N PRO A 576 -17.03 -0.68 -14.07
CA PRO A 576 -17.35 0.45 -13.19
C PRO A 576 -16.54 1.72 -13.52
N PHE A 577 -15.31 1.58 -14.02
CA PHE A 577 -14.51 2.73 -14.47
C PHE A 577 -15.12 3.35 -15.74
N ALA A 578 -15.68 2.55 -16.66
CA ALA A 578 -16.39 3.06 -17.83
C ALA A 578 -17.62 3.89 -17.43
N GLU A 579 -18.39 3.45 -16.42
CA GLU A 579 -19.52 4.22 -15.85
C GLU A 579 -19.04 5.53 -15.20
N ALA A 580 -17.94 5.49 -14.44
CA ALA A 580 -17.35 6.67 -13.81
C ALA A 580 -16.87 7.70 -14.85
N VAL A 581 -16.16 7.25 -15.89
CA VAL A 581 -15.71 8.12 -16.98
C VAL A 581 -16.89 8.67 -17.77
N LYS A 582 -17.95 7.87 -17.99
CA LYS A 582 -19.17 8.32 -18.68
C LYS A 582 -19.84 9.52 -18.01
N VAL A 583 -19.79 9.60 -16.68
CA VAL A 583 -20.32 10.75 -15.92
C VAL A 583 -19.28 11.81 -15.60
N GLY A 584 -18.14 11.76 -16.28
CA GLY A 584 -17.12 12.80 -16.22
C GLY A 584 -16.36 12.84 -14.91
N VAL A 585 -16.02 11.69 -14.32
CA VAL A 585 -15.13 11.64 -13.14
C VAL A 585 -13.85 12.45 -13.39
N GLY A 586 -13.45 13.29 -12.44
CA GLY A 586 -12.34 14.23 -12.63
C GLY A 586 -10.95 13.63 -12.39
N ALA A 587 -10.85 12.56 -11.60
CA ALA A 587 -9.60 11.86 -11.32
C ALA A 587 -9.76 10.33 -11.29
N THR A 588 -8.65 9.62 -11.52
CA THR A 588 -8.54 8.17 -11.33
C THR A 588 -7.25 7.84 -10.60
N MET A 589 -7.29 6.87 -9.68
CA MET A 589 -6.12 6.46 -8.90
C MET A 589 -5.63 5.08 -9.31
N THR A 590 -4.35 4.95 -9.68
CA THR A 590 -3.75 3.66 -9.99
C THR A 590 -3.49 2.85 -8.73
N ALA A 591 -3.77 1.56 -8.77
CA ALA A 591 -3.54 0.62 -7.68
C ALA A 591 -2.05 0.37 -7.38
N TYR A 592 -1.78 -0.34 -6.28
CA TYR A 592 -0.42 -0.77 -5.92
C TYR A 592 0.09 -1.97 -6.73
N ASN A 593 -0.78 -2.91 -7.06
CA ASN A 593 -0.39 -4.19 -7.67
C ASN A 593 0.12 -4.02 -9.10
N ARG A 594 0.76 -5.08 -9.60
CA ARG A 594 1.03 -5.25 -11.02
C ARG A 594 -0.21 -5.80 -11.71
N VAL A 595 -0.37 -5.45 -12.99
CA VAL A 595 -1.32 -6.09 -13.90
C VAL A 595 -0.51 -6.64 -15.06
N ASN A 596 -0.67 -7.93 -15.38
CA ASN A 596 0.00 -8.55 -16.52
C ASN A 596 1.53 -8.29 -16.53
N GLY A 597 2.15 -8.34 -15.34
CA GLY A 597 3.59 -8.13 -15.08
C GLY A 597 4.04 -6.69 -14.83
N THR A 598 3.23 -5.68 -15.14
CA THR A 598 3.63 -4.26 -15.08
C THR A 598 2.95 -3.56 -13.91
N ILE A 599 3.69 -2.76 -13.13
CA ILE A 599 3.10 -2.00 -12.01
C ILE A 599 2.05 -1.03 -12.54
N SER A 600 0.92 -0.90 -11.85
CA SER A 600 -0.21 -0.10 -12.36
C SER A 600 0.17 1.36 -12.66
N SER A 601 1.05 1.96 -11.85
CA SER A 601 1.54 3.34 -12.01
C SER A 601 2.47 3.58 -13.21
N GLU A 602 2.86 2.54 -13.95
CA GLU A 602 3.62 2.68 -15.21
C GLU A 602 3.03 1.84 -16.36
N HIS A 603 1.78 1.39 -16.18
CA HIS A 603 1.14 0.46 -17.09
C HIS A 603 0.55 1.19 -18.31
N SER A 604 1.36 1.39 -19.34
CA SER A 604 0.96 2.15 -20.54
C SER A 604 -0.31 1.63 -21.23
N TYR A 605 -0.56 0.31 -21.33
CA TYR A 605 -1.82 -0.19 -21.90
C TYR A 605 -3.05 0.23 -21.06
N LEU A 606 -3.02 -0.05 -19.75
CA LEU A 606 -4.09 0.29 -18.82
C LEU A 606 -4.40 1.80 -18.81
N ILE A 607 -3.38 2.63 -18.68
CA ILE A 607 -3.57 4.09 -18.56
C ILE A 607 -3.83 4.72 -19.93
N ASN A 608 -2.97 4.44 -20.93
CA ASN A 608 -3.06 5.11 -22.22
C ASN A 608 -4.09 4.47 -23.14
N ALA A 609 -4.08 3.15 -23.30
CA ALA A 609 -4.96 2.47 -24.25
C ALA A 609 -6.39 2.38 -23.71
N LEU A 610 -6.57 1.82 -22.52
CA LEU A 610 -7.90 1.56 -21.96
C LEU A 610 -8.52 2.83 -21.38
N LEU A 611 -7.88 3.46 -20.38
CA LEU A 611 -8.47 4.60 -19.69
C LEU A 611 -8.52 5.87 -20.58
N LYS A 612 -7.39 6.33 -21.11
CA LYS A 612 -7.31 7.62 -21.83
C LYS A 612 -7.82 7.57 -23.27
N GLU A 613 -7.51 6.51 -24.03
CA GLU A 613 -7.90 6.43 -25.44
C GLU A 613 -9.25 5.74 -25.66
N GLU A 614 -9.48 4.56 -25.08
CA GLU A 614 -10.72 3.81 -25.28
C GLU A 614 -11.88 4.45 -24.50
N LEU A 615 -11.78 4.57 -23.17
CA LEU A 615 -12.82 5.19 -22.35
C LEU A 615 -12.89 6.71 -22.52
N GLY A 616 -11.90 7.32 -23.16
CA GLY A 616 -11.90 8.75 -23.45
C GLY A 616 -11.72 9.64 -22.23
N PHE A 617 -10.99 9.20 -21.21
CA PHE A 617 -10.81 9.93 -19.95
C PHE A 617 -10.10 11.28 -20.11
N GLN A 618 -10.78 12.36 -19.70
CA GLN A 618 -10.29 13.74 -19.76
C GLN A 618 -9.68 14.23 -18.44
N GLY A 619 -9.92 13.57 -17.32
CA GLY A 619 -9.34 13.97 -16.03
C GLY A 619 -7.84 13.70 -15.94
N PHE A 620 -7.33 13.71 -14.70
CA PHE A 620 -5.94 13.37 -14.40
C PHE A 620 -5.81 12.03 -13.65
N VAL A 621 -4.71 11.31 -13.91
CA VAL A 621 -4.39 10.03 -13.27
C VAL A 621 -3.37 10.26 -12.17
N MET A 622 -3.71 9.86 -10.94
CA MET A 622 -2.82 9.94 -9.78
C MET A 622 -2.36 8.55 -9.31
N THR A 623 -1.22 8.49 -8.64
CA THR A 623 -0.82 7.25 -7.94
C THR A 623 -1.58 7.10 -6.64
N ASP A 624 -1.81 5.86 -6.20
CA ASP A 624 -1.96 5.58 -4.77
C ASP A 624 -0.67 5.99 -4.01
N TRP A 625 -0.76 6.16 -2.69
CA TRP A 625 0.31 6.72 -1.85
C TRP A 625 1.58 5.86 -1.91
N LEU A 626 2.66 6.42 -2.48
CA LEU A 626 3.96 5.74 -2.59
C LEU A 626 3.93 4.51 -3.52
N SER A 627 2.96 4.41 -4.44
CA SER A 627 2.89 3.34 -5.45
C SER A 627 3.70 3.65 -6.72
N GLN A 628 4.26 4.86 -6.82
CA GLN A 628 5.19 5.22 -7.90
C GLN A 628 6.58 4.61 -7.65
N ILE A 629 7.08 3.86 -8.63
CA ILE A 629 8.41 3.24 -8.55
C ILE A 629 9.37 3.68 -9.68
N THR A 630 8.88 4.40 -10.70
CA THR A 630 9.70 4.95 -11.78
C THR A 630 9.40 6.42 -12.07
N GLY A 631 10.40 7.18 -12.57
CA GLY A 631 10.26 8.60 -12.92
C GLY A 631 9.77 8.82 -14.36
N VAL A 632 10.68 8.76 -15.34
CA VAL A 632 10.37 8.98 -16.78
C VAL A 632 9.36 7.96 -17.31
N GLN A 633 9.49 6.70 -16.91
CA GLN A 633 8.65 5.60 -17.41
C GLN A 633 7.17 5.77 -17.03
N SER A 634 6.87 6.06 -15.76
CA SER A 634 5.51 6.40 -15.33
C SER A 634 4.95 7.64 -16.04
N ALA A 635 5.78 8.66 -16.27
CA ALA A 635 5.39 9.88 -16.96
C ALA A 635 4.95 9.61 -18.42
N ILE A 636 5.74 8.85 -19.19
CA ILE A 636 5.40 8.52 -20.58
C ILE A 636 4.31 7.44 -20.68
N ALA A 637 4.14 6.61 -19.65
CA ALA A 637 3.07 5.63 -19.53
C ALA A 637 1.70 6.24 -19.21
N GLY A 638 1.63 7.55 -18.97
CA GLY A 638 0.37 8.28 -18.89
C GLY A 638 -0.02 8.80 -17.51
N MET A 639 0.80 8.60 -16.48
CA MET A 639 0.55 9.23 -15.17
C MET A 639 0.54 10.76 -15.27
N ASP A 640 -0.28 11.43 -14.46
CA ASP A 640 -0.38 12.88 -14.42
C ASP A 640 0.00 13.47 -13.06
N MET A 641 -0.21 12.73 -11.97
CA MET A 641 0.06 13.19 -10.61
C MET A 641 0.71 12.11 -9.73
N SER A 642 1.83 12.43 -9.08
CA SER A 642 2.49 11.56 -8.11
C SER A 642 2.04 11.89 -6.68
N MET A 643 1.57 10.89 -5.92
CA MET A 643 1.14 11.07 -4.54
C MET A 643 1.80 10.05 -3.59
N PRO A 644 2.23 10.46 -2.38
CA PRO A 644 2.26 11.84 -1.86
C PRO A 644 3.42 12.68 -2.45
N GLY A 645 4.13 12.20 -3.47
CA GLY A 645 5.23 12.87 -4.15
C GLY A 645 6.61 12.27 -3.84
N ASP A 646 6.81 11.72 -2.65
CA ASP A 646 8.04 11.05 -2.25
C ASP A 646 8.26 9.72 -2.97
N THR A 647 9.51 9.23 -2.96
CA THR A 647 9.80 7.83 -3.27
C THR A 647 9.28 6.88 -2.19
N ILE A 648 9.30 5.56 -2.44
CA ILE A 648 8.85 4.50 -1.52
C ILE A 648 9.35 4.69 -0.08
N ILE A 649 10.57 5.23 0.09
CA ILE A 649 11.18 5.55 1.39
C ILE A 649 11.23 7.09 1.58
N PRO A 650 10.22 7.69 2.24
CA PRO A 650 10.05 9.16 2.30
C PRO A 650 10.92 9.84 3.38
N LEU A 651 12.12 9.31 3.65
CA LEU A 651 12.96 9.77 4.78
C LEU A 651 13.72 11.07 4.51
N PHE A 652 14.16 11.28 3.28
CA PHE A 652 15.11 12.35 2.94
C PHE A 652 14.50 13.47 2.08
N GLY A 653 13.19 13.42 1.78
CA GLY A 653 12.54 14.38 0.88
C GLY A 653 13.02 14.21 -0.56
N ASN A 654 13.07 12.97 -1.04
CA ASN A 654 13.41 12.66 -2.42
C ASN A 654 12.14 12.30 -3.19
N SER A 655 12.06 12.75 -4.44
CA SER A 655 10.96 12.44 -5.36
C SER A 655 11.48 11.79 -6.63
N LEU A 656 10.70 10.90 -7.21
CA LEU A 656 10.94 10.41 -8.58
C LEU A 656 10.55 11.46 -9.62
N TRP A 657 9.72 12.43 -9.23
CA TRP A 657 9.34 13.61 -10.00
C TRP A 657 9.87 14.88 -9.32
N MET A 658 9.13 15.99 -9.33
CA MET A 658 9.58 17.30 -8.81
C MET A 658 10.93 17.71 -9.41
N TYR A 659 12.00 17.68 -8.61
CA TYR A 659 13.38 17.91 -9.03
C TYR A 659 13.75 17.04 -10.25
N GLU A 660 13.49 15.73 -10.19
CA GLU A 660 13.90 14.79 -11.25
C GLU A 660 13.03 14.91 -12.50
N LEU A 661 11.75 15.29 -12.38
CA LEU A 661 10.90 15.54 -13.55
C LEU A 661 11.34 16.81 -14.29
N THR A 662 11.70 17.86 -13.54
CA THR A 662 12.26 19.10 -14.11
C THR A 662 13.57 18.83 -14.83
N ARG A 663 14.47 18.05 -14.22
CA ARG A 663 15.72 17.61 -14.86
C ARG A 663 15.46 16.78 -16.12
N SER A 664 14.48 15.87 -16.07
CA SER A 664 14.12 14.97 -17.17
C SER A 664 13.45 15.70 -18.34
N ALA A 665 12.69 16.76 -18.07
CA ALA A 665 12.14 17.62 -19.12
C ALA A 665 13.24 18.46 -19.78
N LEU A 666 14.13 19.08 -18.98
CA LEU A 666 15.25 19.88 -19.51
C LEU A 666 16.24 19.07 -20.34
N ASN A 667 16.48 17.80 -19.99
CA ASN A 667 17.40 16.95 -20.74
C ASN A 667 16.73 16.20 -21.92
N GLY A 668 15.44 16.43 -22.18
CA GLY A 668 14.69 15.82 -23.28
C GLY A 668 14.23 14.36 -23.04
N SER A 669 14.39 13.81 -21.84
CA SER A 669 13.91 12.45 -21.50
C SER A 669 12.41 12.37 -21.26
N VAL A 670 11.79 13.45 -20.80
CA VAL A 670 10.33 13.61 -20.78
C VAL A 670 9.98 14.69 -21.80
N PRO A 671 9.21 14.37 -22.85
CA PRO A 671 8.82 15.37 -23.83
C PRO A 671 8.01 16.51 -23.20
N MET A 672 8.28 17.76 -23.58
CA MET A 672 7.53 18.93 -23.09
C MET A 672 6.03 18.79 -23.35
N SER A 673 5.66 18.19 -24.48
CA SER A 673 4.25 17.96 -24.81
C SER A 673 3.56 16.97 -23.86
N ARG A 674 4.29 16.00 -23.31
CA ARG A 674 3.78 15.12 -22.26
C ARG A 674 3.56 15.90 -20.97
N LEU A 675 4.55 16.68 -20.52
CA LEU A 675 4.44 17.50 -19.31
C LEU A 675 3.31 18.54 -19.40
N ASN A 676 3.18 19.20 -20.56
CA ASN A 676 2.13 20.17 -20.81
C ASN A 676 0.73 19.53 -20.74
N ASP A 677 0.55 18.30 -21.25
CA ASP A 677 -0.72 17.56 -21.11
C ASP A 677 -1.01 17.18 -19.65
N MET A 678 -0.01 16.70 -18.88
CA MET A 678 -0.18 16.40 -17.43
C MET A 678 -0.70 17.63 -16.69
N ALA A 679 0.02 18.74 -16.85
CA ALA A 679 -0.30 20.00 -16.21
C ALA A 679 -1.68 20.51 -16.65
N THR A 680 -2.00 20.42 -17.94
CA THR A 680 -3.29 20.87 -18.47
C THR A 680 -4.44 20.00 -17.96
N ARG A 681 -4.28 18.68 -17.84
CA ARG A 681 -5.31 17.79 -17.24
C ARG A 681 -5.66 18.23 -15.82
N ILE A 682 -4.65 18.48 -14.99
CA ILE A 682 -4.85 18.89 -13.59
C ILE A 682 -5.58 20.25 -13.51
N VAL A 683 -5.11 21.23 -14.27
CA VAL A 683 -5.71 22.58 -14.28
C VAL A 683 -7.10 22.58 -14.93
N ALA A 684 -7.32 21.77 -15.97
CA ALA A 684 -8.62 21.63 -16.63
C ALA A 684 -9.63 21.02 -15.68
N THR A 685 -9.27 19.99 -14.93
CA THR A 685 -10.16 19.41 -13.90
C THR A 685 -10.51 20.45 -12.82
N TRP A 686 -9.55 21.25 -12.37
CA TRP A 686 -9.82 22.34 -11.42
C TRP A 686 -10.85 23.36 -11.97
N TYR A 687 -10.74 23.75 -13.24
CA TYR A 687 -11.73 24.60 -13.90
C TYR A 687 -13.08 23.91 -14.16
N GLN A 688 -13.07 22.61 -14.49
CA GLN A 688 -14.26 21.84 -14.82
C GLN A 688 -15.26 21.82 -13.67
N PHE A 689 -14.76 21.79 -12.44
CA PHE A 689 -15.56 21.78 -11.22
C PHE A 689 -15.60 23.15 -10.52
N GLU A 690 -15.30 24.21 -11.27
CA GLU A 690 -15.41 25.61 -10.85
C GLU A 690 -14.68 25.96 -9.56
N GLN A 691 -13.57 25.27 -9.28
CA GLN A 691 -12.79 25.49 -8.05
C GLN A 691 -11.97 26.79 -8.10
N ASP A 692 -12.00 27.50 -9.23
CA ASP A 692 -11.48 28.85 -9.39
C ASP A 692 -12.41 29.94 -8.83
N LYS A 693 -13.64 29.57 -8.45
CA LYS A 693 -14.66 30.50 -7.97
C LYS A 693 -15.09 30.12 -6.55
N ASP A 694 -14.80 30.99 -5.58
CA ASP A 694 -15.31 30.90 -4.20
C ASP A 694 -15.11 29.51 -3.55
N PHE A 695 -14.01 28.82 -3.89
CA PHE A 695 -13.69 27.53 -3.28
C PHE A 695 -13.06 27.74 -1.89
N PRO A 696 -13.57 27.12 -0.83
CA PRO A 696 -13.05 27.33 0.52
C PRO A 696 -11.60 26.88 0.67
N SER A 697 -10.82 27.61 1.46
CA SER A 697 -9.49 27.17 1.86
C SER A 697 -9.58 25.97 2.82
N VAL A 698 -8.58 25.08 2.76
CA VAL A 698 -8.40 24.00 3.74
C VAL A 698 -8.41 24.55 5.16
N ASN A 699 -9.20 23.93 6.03
CA ASN A 699 -9.46 24.42 7.38
C ASN A 699 -9.28 23.38 8.49
N PHE A 700 -8.61 22.26 8.16
CA PHE A 700 -8.25 21.18 9.06
C PHE A 700 -6.86 20.64 8.76
N ASP A 701 -6.31 19.81 9.65
CA ASP A 701 -5.01 19.16 9.51
C ASP A 701 -5.06 17.68 9.90
N THR A 702 -4.44 16.83 9.07
CA THR A 702 -4.45 15.38 9.26
C THR A 702 -3.40 14.86 10.22
N ASN A 703 -2.48 15.71 10.71
CA ASN A 703 -1.39 15.33 11.62
C ASN A 703 -1.68 15.71 13.07
N THR A 704 -2.61 16.65 13.31
CA THR A 704 -3.03 17.05 14.66
C THR A 704 -4.45 17.59 14.67
N TYR A 705 -5.22 17.30 15.72
CA TYR A 705 -6.52 17.94 15.99
C TYR A 705 -6.40 19.25 16.77
N ASN A 706 -5.18 19.66 17.14
CA ASN A 706 -4.96 20.92 17.83
C ASN A 706 -5.20 22.10 16.89
N ARG A 707 -5.77 23.18 17.43
CA ARG A 707 -5.96 24.43 16.68
C ARG A 707 -4.65 24.94 16.09
N VAL A 708 -3.60 24.89 16.91
CA VAL A 708 -2.26 25.36 16.55
C VAL A 708 -1.33 24.16 16.44
N GLY A 709 -0.66 24.04 15.30
CA GLY A 709 0.23 22.94 14.97
C GLY A 709 1.34 23.36 14.01
N PRO A 710 2.26 22.45 13.67
CA PRO A 710 3.27 22.70 12.65
C PRO A 710 2.61 22.87 11.28
N LEU A 711 2.95 23.95 10.56
CA LEU A 711 2.47 24.17 9.19
C LEU A 711 3.02 23.14 8.20
N TYR A 712 4.21 22.58 8.49
CA TYR A 712 4.87 21.55 7.70
C TYR A 712 5.28 20.40 8.63
N PRO A 713 4.36 19.49 8.98
CA PRO A 713 4.59 18.44 9.98
C PRO A 713 5.84 17.59 9.71
N ALA A 714 6.12 17.33 8.43
CA ALA A 714 7.30 16.59 8.01
C ALA A 714 8.64 17.34 8.23
N ALA A 715 8.63 18.67 8.38
CA ALA A 715 9.82 19.52 8.50
C ALA A 715 10.41 19.58 9.93
N TRP A 716 10.18 18.56 10.74
CA TRP A 716 10.61 18.50 12.14
C TRP A 716 12.15 18.50 12.30
N PRO A 717 12.73 19.21 13.28
CA PRO A 717 12.08 19.99 14.34
C PRO A 717 11.78 21.46 13.98
N ASN A 718 12.07 21.89 12.75
CA ASN A 718 12.13 23.32 12.38
C ASN A 718 10.88 23.84 11.64
N SER A 719 9.74 23.14 11.72
CA SER A 719 8.50 23.64 11.14
C SER A 719 8.01 24.88 11.90
N PRO A 720 7.63 25.98 11.23
CA PRO A 720 6.86 27.04 11.87
C PRO A 720 5.52 26.48 12.36
N SER A 721 4.95 27.11 13.38
CA SER A 721 3.61 26.78 13.89
C SER A 721 2.59 27.85 13.50
N GLY A 722 1.35 27.44 13.25
CA GLY A 722 0.25 28.33 12.90
C GLY A 722 -1.10 27.67 13.19
N VAL A 723 -2.19 28.36 12.83
CA VAL A 723 -3.54 27.80 12.93
C VAL A 723 -3.73 26.81 11.79
N VAL A 724 -3.90 25.53 12.14
CA VAL A 724 -4.05 24.43 11.18
C VAL A 724 -5.44 23.78 11.25
N ASN A 725 -6.14 23.91 12.38
CA ASN A 725 -7.55 23.53 12.50
C ASN A 725 -8.42 24.74 12.87
N GLN A 726 -9.53 24.89 12.15
CA GLN A 726 -10.52 25.94 12.41
C GLN A 726 -11.81 25.42 13.04
N TYR A 727 -11.98 24.09 13.16
CA TYR A 727 -13.17 23.43 13.72
C TYR A 727 -14.48 23.77 12.98
N VAL A 728 -14.41 23.87 11.64
CA VAL A 728 -15.58 24.19 10.81
C VAL A 728 -16.59 23.04 10.87
N GLN A 729 -17.84 23.37 11.23
CA GLN A 729 -18.96 22.43 11.26
C GLN A 729 -19.52 22.25 9.84
N VAL A 730 -19.43 21.03 9.30
CA VAL A 730 -19.91 20.74 7.93
C VAL A 730 -21.01 19.69 7.86
N GLN A 731 -21.40 19.11 9.01
CA GLN A 731 -22.29 17.95 9.09
C GLN A 731 -23.74 18.22 8.68
N ASP A 732 -24.22 19.46 8.78
CA ASP A 732 -25.62 19.84 8.51
C ASP A 732 -26.63 18.85 9.13
N ASP A 733 -27.54 18.28 8.34
CA ASP A 733 -28.48 17.20 8.67
C ASP A 733 -28.05 15.84 8.09
N HIS A 734 -26.76 15.67 7.75
CA HIS A 734 -26.27 14.49 7.04
C HIS A 734 -26.36 13.18 7.86
N ASP A 735 -26.61 13.25 9.17
CA ASP A 735 -26.94 12.07 9.97
C ASP A 735 -28.26 11.42 9.51
N GLU A 736 -29.20 12.19 8.96
CA GLU A 736 -30.48 11.67 8.47
C GLU A 736 -30.28 10.73 7.28
N ILE A 737 -29.48 11.14 6.29
CA ILE A 737 -29.17 10.31 5.12
C ILE A 737 -28.28 9.13 5.50
N ALA A 738 -27.32 9.31 6.41
CA ALA A 738 -26.50 8.23 6.95
C ALA A 738 -27.37 7.15 7.63
N ARG A 739 -28.31 7.57 8.47
CA ARG A 739 -29.27 6.68 9.14
C ARG A 739 -30.19 5.98 8.15
N GLN A 740 -30.70 6.70 7.14
CA GLN A 740 -31.60 6.12 6.14
C GLN A 740 -30.90 5.03 5.32
N ILE A 741 -29.65 5.25 4.92
CA ILE A 741 -28.84 4.24 4.23
C ILE A 741 -28.57 3.05 5.13
N ALA A 742 -28.11 3.28 6.37
CA ALA A 742 -27.87 2.20 7.32
C ALA A 742 -29.14 1.35 7.54
N GLN A 743 -30.31 1.99 7.64
CA GLN A 743 -31.59 1.31 7.84
C GLN A 743 -32.02 0.50 6.60
N ASP A 744 -31.98 1.11 5.42
CA ASP A 744 -32.46 0.48 4.18
C ASP A 744 -31.48 -0.57 3.64
N ALA A 745 -30.24 -0.60 4.14
CA ALA A 745 -29.25 -1.61 3.87
C ALA A 745 -29.35 -2.84 4.78
N ILE A 746 -30.18 -2.82 5.83
CA ILE A 746 -30.35 -3.97 6.73
C ILE A 746 -31.07 -5.09 5.96
N THR A 747 -30.32 -6.15 5.71
CA THR A 747 -30.79 -7.32 4.97
C THR A 747 -31.29 -8.38 5.94
N LEU A 748 -32.59 -8.66 5.92
CA LEU A 748 -33.19 -9.74 6.69
C LEU A 748 -33.02 -11.07 5.94
N LEU A 749 -32.15 -11.95 6.43
CA LEU A 749 -31.86 -13.24 5.79
C LEU A 749 -32.92 -14.30 6.11
N LYS A 750 -33.38 -14.31 7.36
CA LYS A 750 -34.29 -15.32 7.93
C LYS A 750 -35.25 -14.64 8.90
N ASN A 751 -36.52 -15.07 8.93
CA ASN A 751 -37.52 -14.61 9.91
C ASN A 751 -38.63 -15.65 10.12
N ASP A 752 -38.29 -16.75 10.78
CA ASP A 752 -39.19 -17.84 11.08
C ASP A 752 -40.22 -17.43 12.14
N GLU A 753 -41.43 -18.00 12.03
CA GLU A 753 -42.58 -17.72 12.90
C GLU A 753 -42.95 -16.22 12.97
N LYS A 754 -42.42 -15.39 12.05
CA LYS A 754 -42.58 -13.93 12.06
C LYS A 754 -42.17 -13.32 13.41
N LEU A 755 -41.07 -13.79 14.00
CA LEU A 755 -40.54 -13.27 15.27
C LEU A 755 -40.29 -11.76 15.20
N LEU A 756 -39.72 -11.27 14.10
CA LEU A 756 -39.58 -9.84 13.85
C LEU A 756 -40.79 -9.30 13.06
N PRO A 757 -41.26 -8.07 13.36
CA PRO A 757 -40.72 -7.14 14.37
C PRO A 757 -41.10 -7.51 15.82
N LEU A 758 -40.23 -7.16 16.77
CA LEU A 758 -40.39 -7.37 18.21
C LEU A 758 -41.38 -6.37 18.83
N SER A 759 -41.99 -6.77 19.95
CA SER A 759 -42.71 -5.85 20.82
C SER A 759 -41.74 -5.09 21.71
N THR A 760 -41.98 -3.80 21.94
CA THR A 760 -41.22 -2.99 22.93
C THR A 760 -41.40 -3.47 24.38
N LYS A 761 -42.37 -4.39 24.61
CA LYS A 761 -42.62 -5.05 25.89
C LYS A 761 -41.94 -6.42 26.04
N SER A 762 -41.27 -6.92 25.00
CA SER A 762 -40.56 -8.19 25.05
C SER A 762 -39.41 -8.11 26.06
N SER A 763 -39.16 -9.21 26.79
CA SER A 763 -37.97 -9.36 27.64
C SER A 763 -36.77 -9.70 26.75
N LEU A 764 -35.85 -8.75 26.61
CA LEU A 764 -34.72 -8.83 25.70
C LEU A 764 -33.43 -9.17 26.46
N LYS A 765 -32.74 -10.22 26.05
CA LYS A 765 -31.42 -10.62 26.56
C LYS A 765 -30.40 -10.42 25.44
N VAL A 766 -29.61 -9.37 25.53
CA VAL A 766 -28.64 -8.99 24.49
C VAL A 766 -27.26 -9.54 24.83
N PHE A 767 -26.60 -10.18 23.87
CA PHE A 767 -25.30 -10.82 24.00
C PHE A 767 -24.33 -10.34 22.92
N GLY A 768 -23.03 -10.42 23.20
CA GLY A 768 -21.96 -10.05 22.27
C GLY A 768 -21.51 -8.61 22.48
N THR A 769 -20.20 -8.40 22.47
CA THR A 769 -19.60 -7.06 22.64
C THR A 769 -19.91 -6.15 21.46
N GLY A 770 -20.20 -6.72 20.29
CA GLY A 770 -20.65 -6.04 19.06
C GLY A 770 -21.93 -5.20 19.17
N ALA A 771 -22.64 -5.27 20.30
CA ALA A 771 -23.82 -4.45 20.57
C ALA A 771 -23.48 -3.05 21.10
N GLN A 772 -22.29 -2.82 21.65
CA GLN A 772 -21.91 -1.57 22.32
C GLN A 772 -20.77 -0.87 21.57
N THR A 773 -20.73 0.46 21.59
CA THR A 773 -19.52 1.23 21.23
C THR A 773 -18.29 0.69 21.96
N ASN A 774 -17.13 0.75 21.31
CA ASN A 774 -15.85 0.42 21.95
C ASN A 774 -15.74 1.11 23.33
N PRO A 775 -15.58 0.36 24.44
CA PRO A 775 -15.47 0.94 25.78
C PRO A 775 -14.30 1.91 25.97
N ASP A 776 -13.28 1.84 25.13
CA ASP A 776 -12.13 2.76 25.17
C ASP A 776 -12.42 4.07 24.39
N GLY A 777 -13.55 4.14 23.68
CA GLY A 777 -13.97 5.24 22.81
C GLY A 777 -14.08 4.80 21.34
N ALA A 778 -15.03 5.38 20.59
CA ALA A 778 -15.29 5.02 19.19
C ALA A 778 -14.07 5.18 18.27
N ASN A 779 -13.17 6.13 18.59
CA ASN A 779 -11.93 6.38 17.85
C ASN A 779 -10.66 5.89 18.57
N ALA A 780 -10.78 5.00 19.57
CA ALA A 780 -9.64 4.58 20.40
C ALA A 780 -8.54 3.84 19.61
N CYS A 781 -8.91 3.23 18.49
CA CYS A 781 -7.99 2.56 17.58
C CYS A 781 -7.69 3.49 16.41
N VAL A 782 -6.40 3.73 16.17
CA VAL A 782 -5.89 4.49 15.01
C VAL A 782 -6.40 3.82 13.74
N ASP A 783 -6.94 4.61 12.79
CA ASP A 783 -7.51 4.11 11.53
C ASP A 783 -8.46 2.93 11.70
N ARG A 784 -9.16 2.87 12.85
CA ARG A 784 -10.08 1.80 13.25
C ARG A 784 -9.47 0.41 13.27
N SER A 785 -8.15 0.30 13.48
CA SER A 785 -7.39 -0.97 13.42
C SER A 785 -7.62 -1.91 14.61
N CYS A 786 -8.88 -2.13 15.00
CA CYS A 786 -9.30 -3.11 15.99
C CYS A 786 -10.78 -3.46 15.78
N ASN A 787 -11.14 -4.71 16.09
CA ASN A 787 -12.53 -5.12 16.13
C ASN A 787 -12.98 -5.19 17.61
N LYS A 788 -13.31 -4.06 18.22
CA LYS A 788 -13.74 -3.99 19.63
C LYS A 788 -15.02 -3.18 19.76
N GLY A 789 -16.08 -3.82 20.23
CA GLY A 789 -17.41 -3.23 20.26
C GLY A 789 -18.12 -3.35 18.91
N THR A 790 -19.08 -2.47 18.65
CA THR A 790 -19.87 -2.45 17.43
C THR A 790 -19.02 -2.01 16.24
N LEU A 791 -19.18 -2.72 15.12
CA LEU A 791 -18.39 -2.51 13.90
C LEU A 791 -19.16 -1.58 12.95
N GLY A 792 -18.79 -0.29 12.95
CA GLY A 792 -19.43 0.72 12.11
C GLY A 792 -18.74 0.96 10.76
N GLN A 793 -17.45 0.61 10.64
CA GLN A 793 -16.61 0.73 9.44
C GLN A 793 -15.44 -0.26 9.54
N GLY A 794 -14.82 -0.64 8.42
CA GLY A 794 -13.57 -1.43 8.43
C GLY A 794 -12.35 -0.59 8.82
N TRP A 795 -11.12 -1.09 8.63
CA TRP A 795 -9.89 -0.36 9.01
C TRP A 795 -9.01 0.10 7.85
N GLY A 796 -8.17 1.11 8.11
CA GLY A 796 -7.17 1.64 7.17
C GLY A 796 -7.50 3.04 6.66
N SER A 797 -7.06 3.39 5.45
CA SER A 797 -7.30 4.70 4.83
C SER A 797 -8.76 4.97 4.47
N GLY A 798 -9.58 3.93 4.32
CA GLY A 798 -11.02 4.03 4.07
C GLY A 798 -11.87 4.46 5.29
N THR A 799 -11.29 5.20 6.25
CA THR A 799 -11.92 5.48 7.55
C THR A 799 -12.10 6.96 7.86
N VAL A 800 -13.10 7.26 8.68
CA VAL A 800 -13.43 8.60 9.20
C VAL A 800 -13.58 8.53 10.71
N ASP A 801 -13.21 9.60 11.41
CA ASP A 801 -13.34 9.67 12.86
C ASP A 801 -14.78 10.00 13.27
N TYR A 802 -15.31 9.19 14.19
CA TYR A 802 -16.65 9.38 14.75
C TYR A 802 -16.73 10.65 15.60
N MET A 803 -17.69 11.52 15.33
CA MET A 803 -18.11 12.55 16.29
C MET A 803 -18.96 11.94 17.42
N TYR A 804 -19.73 10.92 17.07
CA TYR A 804 -20.40 9.99 17.97
C TYR A 804 -20.59 8.67 17.23
N LEU A 805 -20.96 7.62 17.96
CA LEU A 805 -21.44 6.36 17.40
C LEU A 805 -22.69 5.97 18.19
N ASP A 806 -23.85 6.02 17.55
CA ASP A 806 -25.09 5.54 18.16
C ASP A 806 -25.05 4.01 18.15
N ASP A 807 -24.79 3.39 19.30
CA ASP A 807 -24.65 1.94 19.38
C ASP A 807 -25.99 1.20 19.49
N PRO A 808 -26.04 -0.06 19.01
CA PRO A 808 -27.23 -0.90 19.09
C PRO A 808 -27.80 -1.03 20.51
N ILE A 809 -26.98 -1.27 21.53
CA ILE A 809 -27.48 -1.52 22.88
C ILE A 809 -28.07 -0.27 23.53
N GLY A 810 -27.48 0.90 23.28
CA GLY A 810 -28.01 2.18 23.73
C GLY A 810 -29.37 2.45 23.11
N ALA A 811 -29.51 2.24 21.80
CA ALA A 811 -30.79 2.38 21.10
C ALA A 811 -31.84 1.37 21.58
N ILE A 812 -31.48 0.09 21.75
CA ILE A 812 -32.40 -0.96 22.23
C ILE A 812 -32.95 -0.62 23.63
N LYS A 813 -32.09 -0.16 24.55
CA LYS A 813 -32.49 0.25 25.91
C LYS A 813 -33.41 1.47 25.91
N LYS A 814 -33.32 2.35 24.90
CA LYS A 814 -34.25 3.48 24.74
C LYS A 814 -35.61 3.01 24.22
N ALA A 815 -35.64 1.97 23.38
CA ALA A 815 -36.86 1.48 22.74
C ALA A 815 -37.66 0.47 23.59
N ALA A 816 -36.99 -0.36 24.40
CA ALA A 816 -37.63 -1.44 25.18
C ALA A 816 -37.35 -1.32 26.69
N GLY A 817 -38.34 -1.68 27.50
CA GLY A 817 -38.31 -1.50 28.96
C GLY A 817 -37.58 -2.62 29.74
N ASP A 818 -37.57 -3.86 29.23
CA ASP A 818 -36.90 -5.01 29.86
C ASP A 818 -35.74 -5.48 28.99
N VAL A 819 -34.55 -4.92 29.25
CA VAL A 819 -33.33 -5.23 28.50
C VAL A 819 -32.20 -5.61 29.47
N THR A 820 -31.72 -6.84 29.36
CA THR A 820 -30.51 -7.31 30.04
C THR A 820 -29.38 -7.42 29.03
N PHE A 821 -28.27 -6.70 29.26
CA PHE A 821 -27.11 -6.75 28.37
C PHE A 821 -25.96 -7.53 29.01
N TYR A 822 -25.47 -8.53 28.28
CA TYR A 822 -24.29 -9.30 28.60
C TYR A 822 -23.15 -8.89 27.67
N ASN A 823 -22.31 -7.97 28.13
CA ASN A 823 -21.17 -7.46 27.37
C ASN A 823 -20.00 -8.46 27.35
N THR A 824 -20.17 -9.56 26.62
CA THR A 824 -19.20 -10.66 26.53
C THR A 824 -19.43 -11.47 25.27
N ASP A 825 -18.35 -11.90 24.62
CA ASP A 825 -18.39 -12.82 23.47
C ASP A 825 -18.34 -14.29 23.89
N LYS A 826 -18.27 -14.54 25.20
CA LYS A 826 -18.47 -15.86 25.81
C LYS A 826 -19.83 -15.92 26.47
N PHE A 827 -20.57 -16.99 26.23
CA PHE A 827 -21.89 -17.18 26.82
C PHE A 827 -21.80 -17.19 28.36
N PRO A 828 -22.45 -16.24 29.06
CA PRO A 828 -22.35 -16.11 30.51
C PRO A 828 -23.29 -17.09 31.23
N SER A 829 -23.20 -17.13 32.57
CA SER A 829 -24.25 -17.73 33.38
C SER A 829 -25.49 -16.84 33.33
N VAL A 830 -26.61 -17.40 32.89
CA VAL A 830 -27.91 -16.72 32.80
C VAL A 830 -28.96 -17.48 33.62
N PRO A 831 -29.97 -16.80 34.19
CA PRO A 831 -31.15 -17.46 34.76
C PRO A 831 -31.86 -18.33 33.72
N SER A 832 -32.65 -19.31 34.15
CA SER A 832 -33.49 -20.10 33.25
C SER A 832 -34.47 -19.17 32.51
N PRO A 833 -34.39 -19.08 31.18
CA PRO A 833 -35.26 -18.17 30.42
C PRO A 833 -36.68 -18.72 30.32
N SER A 834 -37.64 -17.81 30.18
CA SER A 834 -39.01 -18.13 29.77
C SER A 834 -39.08 -18.39 28.26
N ASP A 835 -40.16 -19.02 27.80
CA ASP A 835 -40.39 -19.29 26.38
C ASP A 835 -40.56 -18.01 25.55
N ASP A 836 -40.94 -16.89 26.19
CA ASP A 836 -41.17 -15.59 25.57
C ASP A 836 -39.92 -14.69 25.57
N ASP A 837 -38.85 -15.08 26.28
CA ASP A 837 -37.60 -14.32 26.29
C ASP A 837 -36.94 -14.36 24.90
N VAL A 838 -36.46 -13.20 24.45
CA VAL A 838 -35.76 -13.06 23.16
C VAL A 838 -34.28 -12.80 23.40
N ALA A 839 -33.43 -13.71 22.93
CA ALA A 839 -32.00 -13.49 22.92
C ALA A 839 -31.58 -12.78 21.62
N ILE A 840 -30.95 -11.62 21.72
CA ILE A 840 -30.37 -10.90 20.58
C ILE A 840 -28.86 -11.04 20.65
N VAL A 841 -28.25 -11.71 19.68
CA VAL A 841 -26.81 -11.97 19.64
C VAL A 841 -26.17 -11.11 18.57
N PHE A 842 -25.26 -10.23 18.98
CA PHE A 842 -24.46 -9.40 18.09
C PHE A 842 -23.14 -10.09 17.78
N VAL A 843 -22.79 -10.18 16.50
CA VAL A 843 -21.52 -10.70 16.02
C VAL A 843 -20.93 -9.80 14.95
N THR A 844 -19.61 -9.84 14.81
CA THR A 844 -18.86 -9.01 13.87
C THR A 844 -17.94 -9.85 12.98
N SER A 845 -17.60 -9.38 11.79
CA SER A 845 -16.49 -9.91 10.97
C SER A 845 -15.82 -8.74 10.26
N ASP A 846 -14.53 -8.53 10.52
CA ASP A 846 -13.83 -7.30 10.14
C ASP A 846 -12.68 -7.56 9.15
N SER A 847 -12.23 -6.51 8.46
CA SER A 847 -11.07 -6.50 7.55
C SER A 847 -10.64 -5.06 7.24
N GLY A 848 -9.49 -4.89 6.60
CA GLY A 848 -9.05 -3.56 6.15
C GLY A 848 -7.76 -3.58 5.36
N GLU A 849 -7.02 -2.48 5.40
CA GLU A 849 -5.73 -2.39 4.70
C GLU A 849 -4.58 -3.15 5.40
N ASN A 850 -3.66 -3.72 4.63
CA ASN A 850 -2.52 -4.49 5.18
C ASN A 850 -1.42 -3.69 5.89
N GLN A 851 -1.61 -2.37 6.08
CA GLN A 851 -0.72 -1.59 6.95
C GLN A 851 -0.87 -2.00 8.42
N TYR A 852 -1.98 -2.66 8.78
CA TYR A 852 -2.23 -3.20 10.11
C TYR A 852 -2.49 -4.71 10.05
N THR A 853 -2.10 -5.39 11.13
CA THR A 853 -2.53 -6.76 11.40
C THR A 853 -3.44 -6.74 12.62
N VAL A 854 -4.71 -7.12 12.45
CA VAL A 854 -5.71 -7.15 13.53
C VAL A 854 -6.09 -8.59 13.81
N GLU A 855 -5.80 -9.06 15.03
CA GLU A 855 -6.13 -10.42 15.49
C GLU A 855 -5.65 -11.56 14.56
N GLY A 856 -4.55 -11.34 13.83
CA GLY A 856 -3.96 -12.31 12.88
C GLY A 856 -4.42 -12.15 11.42
N ASN A 857 -5.24 -11.14 11.13
CA ASN A 857 -5.71 -10.77 9.79
C ASN A 857 -4.85 -9.62 9.24
N ASN A 858 -4.14 -9.84 8.13
CA ASN A 858 -3.13 -8.92 7.60
C ASN A 858 -3.72 -8.02 6.51
N GLY A 859 -4.72 -7.24 6.89
CA GLY A 859 -5.65 -6.59 5.95
C GLY A 859 -6.74 -7.55 5.48
N ASP A 860 -6.34 -8.60 4.76
CA ASP A 860 -7.25 -9.68 4.34
C ASP A 860 -7.72 -10.53 5.55
N ARG A 861 -8.85 -11.21 5.40
CA ARG A 861 -9.41 -12.13 6.42
C ARG A 861 -8.66 -13.47 6.42
N ASN A 862 -7.42 -13.49 6.92
CA ASN A 862 -6.55 -14.67 6.95
C ASN A 862 -6.89 -15.66 8.08
N ALA A 863 -7.04 -15.18 9.31
CA ALA A 863 -7.13 -16.01 10.51
C ALA A 863 -8.54 -16.56 10.72
N ASP A 864 -9.53 -15.67 10.75
CA ASP A 864 -10.95 -16.01 10.94
C ASP A 864 -11.63 -16.48 9.66
N LYS A 865 -11.01 -16.17 8.50
CA LYS A 865 -11.53 -16.48 7.17
C LYS A 865 -12.92 -15.86 6.97
N LEU A 866 -13.91 -16.66 6.56
CA LEU A 866 -15.30 -16.24 6.42
C LEU A 866 -16.14 -16.52 7.67
N ASN A 867 -15.56 -16.86 8.83
CA ASN A 867 -16.33 -17.02 10.06
C ASN A 867 -16.56 -15.67 10.75
N VAL A 868 -17.53 -15.64 11.67
CA VAL A 868 -17.71 -14.48 12.55
C VAL A 868 -16.65 -14.49 13.65
N TRP A 869 -16.15 -13.31 13.99
CA TRP A 869 -15.03 -13.13 14.91
C TRP A 869 -15.43 -13.37 16.37
N HIS A 870 -14.43 -13.35 17.26
CA HIS A 870 -14.57 -13.49 18.72
C HIS A 870 -15.37 -14.73 19.16
N ASN A 871 -15.26 -15.82 18.40
CA ASN A 871 -15.99 -17.07 18.66
C ASN A 871 -17.53 -16.89 18.62
N GLY A 872 -18.01 -15.94 17.79
CA GLY A 872 -19.43 -15.61 17.64
C GLY A 872 -20.30 -16.81 17.25
N ASP A 873 -19.79 -17.74 16.43
CA ASP A 873 -20.51 -18.97 16.09
C ASP A 873 -20.86 -19.80 17.33
N ALA A 874 -19.93 -19.90 18.29
CA ALA A 874 -20.17 -20.63 19.52
C ALA A 874 -21.12 -19.87 20.47
N LEU A 875 -21.06 -18.54 20.48
CA LEU A 875 -21.99 -17.70 21.25
C LEU A 875 -23.43 -17.88 20.74
N ILE A 876 -23.64 -17.87 19.43
CA ILE A 876 -24.95 -18.10 18.79
C ILE A 876 -25.47 -19.49 19.15
N LYS A 877 -24.64 -20.54 18.97
CA LYS A 877 -25.03 -21.92 19.33
C LYS A 877 -25.39 -22.06 20.81
N ALA A 878 -24.64 -21.41 21.70
CA ALA A 878 -24.92 -21.44 23.14
C ALA A 878 -26.22 -20.72 23.51
N ALA A 879 -26.49 -19.57 22.88
CA ALA A 879 -27.77 -18.87 23.03
C ALA A 879 -28.94 -19.71 22.51
N ALA A 880 -28.80 -20.30 21.31
CA ALA A 880 -29.81 -21.18 20.72
C ALA A 880 -30.10 -22.43 21.55
N ALA A 881 -29.12 -22.92 22.32
CA ALA A 881 -29.30 -24.04 23.25
C ALA A 881 -30.06 -23.67 24.54
N LYS A 882 -30.21 -22.37 24.84
CA LYS A 882 -30.87 -21.87 26.06
C LYS A 882 -32.19 -21.17 25.81
N TYR A 883 -32.31 -20.42 24.72
CA TYR A 883 -33.48 -19.62 24.37
C TYR A 883 -34.21 -20.24 23.19
N LYS A 884 -35.55 -20.12 23.16
CA LYS A 884 -36.38 -20.54 22.01
C LYS A 884 -36.44 -19.49 20.90
N ASN A 885 -36.24 -18.21 21.23
CA ASN A 885 -36.29 -17.09 20.30
C ASN A 885 -34.92 -16.41 20.26
N VAL A 886 -34.13 -16.71 19.22
CA VAL A 886 -32.82 -16.07 18.99
C VAL A 886 -32.89 -15.22 17.72
N VAL A 887 -32.49 -13.96 17.87
CA VAL A 887 -32.23 -13.00 16.79
C VAL A 887 -30.72 -12.82 16.69
N VAL A 888 -30.14 -12.98 15.50
CA VAL A 888 -28.72 -12.71 15.24
C VAL A 888 -28.59 -11.42 14.43
N VAL A 889 -27.72 -10.52 14.87
CA VAL A 889 -27.38 -9.29 14.14
C VAL A 889 -25.88 -9.35 13.78
N ILE A 890 -25.58 -9.21 12.50
CA ILE A 890 -24.22 -9.31 11.95
C ILE A 890 -23.81 -7.95 11.39
N HIS A 891 -22.78 -7.34 11.97
CA HIS A 891 -22.03 -6.25 11.32
C HIS A 891 -20.80 -6.84 10.64
N THR A 892 -20.63 -6.62 9.34
CA THR A 892 -19.58 -7.33 8.57
C THR A 892 -19.12 -6.54 7.35
N VAL A 893 -17.84 -6.69 7.05
CA VAL A 893 -17.16 -6.17 5.84
C VAL A 893 -17.51 -6.95 4.57
N GLY A 894 -18.19 -8.10 4.68
CA GLY A 894 -18.51 -8.95 3.54
C GLY A 894 -19.18 -10.26 3.94
N PRO A 895 -19.21 -11.28 3.05
CA PRO A 895 -19.89 -12.54 3.34
C PRO A 895 -19.28 -13.24 4.55
N VAL A 896 -20.14 -13.89 5.34
CA VAL A 896 -19.78 -14.80 6.43
C VAL A 896 -20.49 -16.13 6.29
N LEU A 897 -19.85 -17.24 6.66
CA LEU A 897 -20.47 -18.55 6.71
C LEU A 897 -21.46 -18.62 7.89
N VAL A 898 -22.67 -19.08 7.61
CA VAL A 898 -23.75 -19.15 8.62
C VAL A 898 -24.29 -20.57 8.83
N ASP A 899 -23.93 -21.52 7.95
CA ASP A 899 -24.42 -22.91 7.97
C ASP A 899 -24.16 -23.68 9.27
N GLN A 900 -23.25 -23.19 10.12
CA GLN A 900 -22.99 -23.78 11.42
C GLN A 900 -24.15 -23.65 12.42
N TRP A 901 -25.04 -22.67 12.26
CA TRP A 901 -26.05 -22.33 13.27
C TRP A 901 -27.38 -21.80 12.70
N ILE A 902 -27.42 -21.40 11.42
CA ILE A 902 -28.59 -20.79 10.78
C ILE A 902 -29.85 -21.68 10.76
N ASP A 903 -29.67 -23.00 10.75
CA ASP A 903 -30.78 -23.99 10.73
C ASP A 903 -31.19 -24.46 12.12
N LEU A 904 -30.57 -23.95 13.19
CA LEU A 904 -31.03 -24.25 14.55
C LEU A 904 -32.46 -23.71 14.73
N PRO A 905 -33.41 -24.52 15.23
CA PRO A 905 -34.82 -24.10 15.35
C PRO A 905 -35.01 -22.84 16.21
N SER A 906 -34.14 -22.63 17.19
CA SER A 906 -34.17 -21.45 18.06
C SER A 906 -33.70 -20.17 17.36
N VAL A 907 -32.87 -20.27 16.30
CA VAL A 907 -32.41 -19.11 15.52
C VAL A 907 -33.52 -18.74 14.54
N LYS A 908 -34.40 -17.85 14.96
CA LYS A 908 -35.60 -17.48 14.21
C LYS A 908 -35.36 -16.34 13.25
N SER A 909 -34.51 -15.36 13.61
CA SER A 909 -34.28 -14.19 12.76
C SER A 909 -32.80 -13.85 12.64
N VAL A 910 -32.37 -13.46 11.45
CA VAL A 910 -30.97 -13.09 11.17
C VAL A 910 -30.93 -11.86 10.28
N LEU A 911 -30.23 -10.82 10.75
CA LEU A 911 -30.03 -9.57 10.01
C LEU A 911 -28.54 -9.36 9.72
N VAL A 912 -28.24 -8.93 8.50
CA VAL A 912 -26.94 -8.38 8.13
C VAL A 912 -27.08 -6.88 8.03
N ALA A 913 -26.41 -6.15 8.92
CA ALA A 913 -26.41 -4.69 9.00
C ALA A 913 -25.12 -4.06 8.43
N HIS A 914 -24.23 -4.87 7.85
CA HIS A 914 -22.97 -4.47 7.23
C HIS A 914 -22.18 -3.46 8.10
N LEU A 915 -21.89 -2.27 7.57
CA LEU A 915 -21.10 -1.21 8.20
C LEU A 915 -21.94 0.09 8.20
N PRO A 916 -22.69 0.38 9.26
CA PRO A 916 -23.70 1.44 9.29
C PRO A 916 -23.17 2.87 9.50
N GLY A 917 -21.85 3.08 9.58
CA GLY A 917 -21.30 4.38 9.96
C GLY A 917 -21.72 4.80 11.37
N GLN A 918 -22.00 6.08 11.59
CA GLN A 918 -22.30 6.61 12.95
C GLN A 918 -23.71 6.28 13.47
N GLU A 919 -24.62 5.79 12.62
CA GLU A 919 -26.05 5.62 12.91
C GLU A 919 -26.47 4.15 13.11
N ALA A 920 -25.63 3.32 13.74
CA ALA A 920 -25.86 1.88 13.89
C ALA A 920 -27.10 1.53 14.74
N GLY A 921 -27.37 2.30 15.80
CA GLY A 921 -28.37 1.97 16.80
C GLY A 921 -29.80 2.24 16.33
N LYS A 922 -30.10 3.49 15.97
CA LYS A 922 -31.45 3.90 15.59
C LYS A 922 -31.89 3.24 14.28
N SER A 923 -30.99 3.11 13.30
CA SER A 923 -31.28 2.40 12.05
C SER A 923 -31.70 0.94 12.32
N LEU A 924 -30.96 0.22 13.18
CA LEU A 924 -31.28 -1.15 13.55
C LEU A 924 -32.57 -1.27 14.36
N THR A 925 -32.78 -0.39 15.35
CA THR A 925 -33.98 -0.47 16.20
C THR A 925 -35.27 -0.15 15.44
N ASN A 926 -35.22 0.73 14.43
CA ASN A 926 -36.35 0.96 13.54
C ASN A 926 -36.79 -0.34 12.85
N ILE A 927 -35.84 -1.20 12.46
CA ILE A 927 -36.13 -2.52 11.92
C ILE A 927 -36.62 -3.46 13.02
N LEU A 928 -35.83 -3.64 14.09
CA LEU A 928 -36.13 -4.62 15.15
C LEU A 928 -37.53 -4.46 15.74
N PHE A 929 -38.03 -3.24 15.88
CA PHE A 929 -39.34 -2.95 16.47
C PHE A 929 -40.44 -2.60 15.44
N GLY A 930 -40.11 -2.61 14.15
CA GLY A 930 -41.10 -2.46 13.07
C GLY A 930 -41.53 -1.04 12.76
N ASP A 931 -40.74 -0.03 13.15
CA ASP A 931 -40.91 1.36 12.67
C ASP A 931 -40.64 1.45 11.16
N ALA A 932 -39.78 0.56 10.64
CA ALA A 932 -39.55 0.36 9.22
C ALA A 932 -39.48 -1.14 8.90
N SER A 933 -39.98 -1.53 7.71
CA SER A 933 -39.73 -2.87 7.19
C SER A 933 -38.31 -2.96 6.64
N PRO A 934 -37.57 -4.06 6.89
CA PRO A 934 -36.31 -4.29 6.22
C PRO A 934 -36.55 -4.36 4.71
N CYS A 935 -35.60 -3.79 3.97
CA CYS A 935 -35.59 -3.79 2.52
C CYS A 935 -34.18 -3.89 1.94
N GLY A 936 -33.16 -4.18 2.75
CA GLY A 936 -31.80 -4.41 2.26
C GLY A 936 -31.70 -5.73 1.51
N HIS A 937 -30.78 -5.78 0.55
CA HIS A 937 -30.47 -6.94 -0.28
C HIS A 937 -28.98 -7.25 -0.19
N LEU A 938 -28.59 -8.52 -0.20
CA LEU A 938 -27.17 -8.88 -0.18
C LEU A 938 -26.45 -8.43 -1.47
N PRO A 939 -25.37 -7.62 -1.39
CA PRO A 939 -24.59 -7.20 -2.56
C PRO A 939 -23.53 -8.24 -2.98
N TYR A 940 -23.61 -9.46 -2.43
CA TYR A 940 -22.77 -10.62 -2.68
C TYR A 940 -23.55 -11.89 -2.32
N SER A 941 -23.05 -13.07 -2.69
CA SER A 941 -23.63 -14.35 -2.28
C SER A 941 -23.03 -14.83 -0.95
N ILE A 942 -23.82 -15.48 -0.10
CA ILE A 942 -23.32 -16.24 1.06
C ILE A 942 -23.29 -17.72 0.67
N THR A 943 -22.09 -18.30 0.65
CA THR A 943 -21.89 -19.73 0.35
C THR A 943 -22.11 -20.61 1.59
N LYS A 944 -22.31 -21.92 1.38
CA LYS A 944 -22.41 -22.89 2.48
C LYS A 944 -21.03 -23.25 3.04
N LYS A 945 -20.00 -23.20 2.19
CA LYS A 945 -18.58 -23.39 2.52
C LYS A 945 -17.71 -22.52 1.64
N GLU A 946 -16.46 -22.29 2.04
CA GLU A 946 -15.49 -21.52 1.22
C GLU A 946 -15.27 -22.17 -0.15
N ASP A 947 -15.10 -23.49 -0.18
CA ASP A 947 -14.80 -24.26 -1.40
C ASP A 947 -16.00 -24.42 -2.37
N ASP A 948 -17.12 -23.73 -2.12
CA ASP A 948 -18.17 -23.53 -3.14
C ASP A 948 -17.69 -22.58 -4.25
N MET A 949 -16.66 -21.78 -3.97
CA MET A 949 -15.94 -20.92 -4.93
C MET A 949 -14.60 -21.56 -5.32
N PRO A 950 -14.04 -21.26 -6.50
CA PRO A 950 -12.81 -21.89 -6.97
C PRO A 950 -11.59 -21.43 -6.16
N GLU A 951 -10.52 -22.23 -6.12
CA GLU A 951 -9.28 -21.89 -5.41
C GLU A 951 -8.69 -20.56 -5.89
N SER A 952 -8.82 -20.24 -7.19
CA SER A 952 -8.39 -18.95 -7.74
C SER A 952 -9.06 -17.75 -7.06
N VAL A 953 -10.28 -17.92 -6.54
CA VAL A 953 -11.06 -16.90 -5.82
C VAL A 953 -10.86 -16.98 -4.29
N THR A 954 -10.70 -18.17 -3.72
CA THR A 954 -10.67 -18.34 -2.25
C THR A 954 -9.28 -18.31 -1.65
N LYS A 955 -8.24 -18.63 -2.43
CA LYS A 955 -6.86 -18.64 -1.94
C LYS A 955 -6.27 -17.23 -1.96
N LEU A 956 -5.75 -16.82 -0.82
CA LEU A 956 -4.96 -15.59 -0.67
C LEU A 956 -3.48 -15.90 -0.92
N ILE A 957 -2.76 -14.96 -1.53
CA ILE A 957 -1.30 -15.06 -1.61
C ILE A 957 -0.70 -14.85 -0.21
N ASP A 958 0.12 -15.79 0.24
CA ASP A 958 0.73 -15.79 1.58
C ASP A 958 2.27 -15.87 1.56
N SER A 959 2.88 -15.97 0.36
CA SER A 959 4.31 -16.09 0.18
C SER A 959 4.81 -15.46 -1.13
N GLY A 960 5.97 -14.79 -1.05
CA GLY A 960 6.65 -14.10 -2.13
C GLY A 960 7.91 -13.43 -1.57
N PHE A 961 9.09 -13.68 -2.15
CA PHE A 961 10.34 -13.13 -1.62
C PHE A 961 11.19 -12.48 -2.71
N ILE A 962 11.43 -13.20 -3.81
CA ILE A 962 12.28 -12.76 -4.91
C ILE A 962 11.45 -12.44 -6.16
N ASP A 963 10.57 -13.37 -6.58
CA ASP A 963 9.66 -13.16 -7.70
C ASP A 963 8.34 -12.51 -7.28
N ALA A 964 7.76 -11.70 -8.17
CA ALA A 964 6.40 -11.18 -8.02
C ALA A 964 5.40 -12.34 -7.96
N PRO A 965 4.64 -12.49 -6.86
CA PRO A 965 3.57 -13.49 -6.81
C PRO A 965 2.60 -13.29 -7.97
N GLN A 966 2.16 -14.38 -8.58
CA GLN A 966 1.23 -14.35 -9.72
C GLN A 966 -0.16 -14.76 -9.23
N ASP A 967 -1.17 -13.93 -9.50
CA ASP A 967 -2.58 -14.23 -9.26
C ASP A 967 -3.31 -14.21 -10.60
N THR A 968 -3.45 -15.39 -11.23
CA THR A 968 -4.13 -15.53 -12.52
C THR A 968 -5.62 -15.70 -12.32
N TYR A 969 -6.41 -14.86 -13.00
CA TYR A 969 -7.87 -14.82 -12.85
C TYR A 969 -8.51 -15.85 -13.77
N SER A 970 -8.21 -17.12 -13.53
CA SER A 970 -8.62 -18.25 -14.37
C SER A 970 -10.13 -18.48 -14.41
N GLU A 971 -10.87 -17.95 -13.44
CA GLU A 971 -12.33 -17.97 -13.40
C GLU A 971 -12.98 -16.98 -14.39
N GLY A 972 -12.22 -16.05 -14.98
CA GLY A 972 -12.72 -15.06 -15.93
C GLY A 972 -13.91 -14.27 -15.38
N LEU A 973 -15.05 -14.32 -16.09
CA LEU A 973 -16.28 -13.62 -15.71
C LEU A 973 -17.02 -14.25 -14.51
N PHE A 974 -16.60 -15.42 -14.04
CA PHE A 974 -17.35 -16.24 -13.10
C PHE A 974 -16.85 -16.04 -11.66
N ILE A 975 -17.24 -14.91 -11.06
CA ILE A 975 -17.08 -14.62 -9.62
C ILE A 975 -18.47 -14.55 -8.94
N ASP A 976 -18.51 -14.72 -7.62
CA ASP A 976 -19.74 -14.65 -6.81
C ASP A 976 -20.91 -15.47 -7.42
N TYR A 977 -22.12 -14.90 -7.53
CA TYR A 977 -23.30 -15.59 -8.06
C TYR A 977 -23.10 -16.12 -9.48
N ARG A 978 -22.24 -15.50 -10.30
CA ARG A 978 -21.98 -15.98 -11.66
C ARG A 978 -21.31 -17.34 -11.66
N TRP A 979 -20.37 -17.57 -10.74
CA TRP A 979 -19.75 -18.87 -10.53
C TRP A 979 -20.76 -19.90 -10.03
N LEU A 980 -21.50 -19.55 -8.97
CA LEU A 980 -22.46 -20.45 -8.34
C LEU A 980 -23.56 -20.89 -9.33
N ASN A 981 -24.02 -19.98 -10.18
CA ASN A 981 -25.02 -20.28 -11.20
C ASN A 981 -24.46 -21.19 -12.30
N LYS A 982 -23.21 -20.95 -12.75
CA LYS A 982 -22.53 -21.80 -13.74
C LYS A 982 -22.37 -23.23 -13.23
N GLU A 983 -21.86 -23.38 -12.02
CA GLU A 983 -21.58 -24.67 -11.40
C GLU A 983 -22.83 -25.32 -10.76
N LYS A 984 -23.98 -24.65 -10.81
CA LYS A 984 -25.25 -25.07 -10.20
C LYS A 984 -25.12 -25.36 -8.71
N ILE A 985 -24.27 -24.58 -8.02
CA ILE A 985 -24.06 -24.67 -6.58
C ILE A 985 -25.08 -23.75 -5.90
N GLN A 986 -25.93 -24.30 -5.06
CA GLN A 986 -26.92 -23.52 -4.31
C GLN A 986 -26.22 -22.72 -3.20
N PRO A 987 -26.24 -21.37 -3.24
CA PRO A 987 -25.78 -20.56 -2.12
C PRO A 987 -26.65 -20.81 -0.90
N ARG A 988 -26.14 -20.44 0.29
CA ARG A 988 -26.98 -20.34 1.47
C ARG A 988 -27.98 -19.19 1.32
N TYR A 989 -27.50 -18.04 0.83
CA TYR A 989 -28.31 -16.90 0.43
C TYR A 989 -27.72 -16.32 -0.86
N ALA A 990 -28.56 -16.19 -1.89
CA ALA A 990 -28.12 -15.72 -3.19
C ALA A 990 -27.83 -14.21 -3.21
N PHE A 991 -27.08 -13.76 -4.22
CA PHE A 991 -26.94 -12.35 -4.53
C PHE A 991 -28.32 -11.69 -4.71
N GLY A 992 -28.50 -10.53 -4.11
CA GLY A 992 -29.78 -9.82 -4.08
C GLY A 992 -30.79 -10.39 -3.07
N HIS A 993 -30.49 -11.43 -2.29
CA HIS A 993 -31.43 -11.94 -1.29
C HIS A 993 -31.72 -10.91 -0.19
N GLY A 994 -32.98 -10.79 0.20
CA GLY A 994 -33.44 -9.94 1.30
C GLY A 994 -34.94 -10.09 1.55
N LEU A 995 -35.31 -10.32 2.81
CA LEU A 995 -36.72 -10.43 3.23
C LEU A 995 -37.28 -9.08 3.69
N SER A 996 -38.61 -8.99 3.70
CA SER A 996 -39.38 -7.86 4.20
C SER A 996 -40.43 -8.34 5.21
N TYR A 997 -40.98 -7.45 6.04
CA TYR A 997 -42.16 -7.75 6.86
C TYR A 997 -43.45 -7.85 6.04
N THR A 998 -43.40 -7.46 4.78
CA THR A 998 -44.48 -7.62 3.81
C THR A 998 -44.01 -8.42 2.59
N ASN A 999 -44.96 -8.76 1.71
CA ASN A 999 -44.69 -9.43 0.45
C ASN A 999 -45.01 -8.47 -0.71
N PHE A 1000 -44.25 -8.58 -1.79
CA PHE A 1000 -44.45 -7.81 -3.00
C PHE A 1000 -44.77 -8.72 -4.18
N THR A 1001 -45.62 -8.24 -5.09
CA THR A 1001 -45.90 -8.89 -6.37
C THR A 1001 -45.45 -8.00 -7.53
N TYR A 1002 -44.94 -8.63 -8.59
CA TYR A 1002 -44.43 -7.99 -9.80
C TYR A 1002 -45.35 -8.35 -10.97
N THR A 1003 -46.14 -7.38 -11.43
CA THR A 1003 -47.19 -7.61 -12.43
C THR A 1003 -47.09 -6.60 -13.57
N ASN A 1004 -47.77 -6.89 -14.67
CA ASN A 1004 -47.84 -6.01 -15.85
C ASN A 1004 -46.45 -5.56 -16.31
N ALA A 1005 -45.51 -6.50 -16.37
CA ALA A 1005 -44.20 -6.26 -16.92
C ALA A 1005 -44.37 -5.98 -18.41
N THR A 1006 -43.74 -4.92 -18.88
CA THR A 1006 -43.74 -4.55 -20.30
C THR A 1006 -42.31 -4.21 -20.70
N ILE A 1007 -41.97 -4.52 -21.94
CA ILE A 1007 -40.70 -4.15 -22.54
C ILE A 1007 -40.99 -3.29 -23.77
N LYS A 1008 -40.24 -2.20 -23.91
CA LYS A 1008 -40.29 -1.31 -25.07
C LYS A 1008 -38.93 -1.26 -25.71
N ARG A 1009 -38.90 -1.45 -27.03
CA ARG A 1009 -37.70 -1.26 -27.84
C ARG A 1009 -37.40 0.24 -27.94
N GLY A 1010 -36.19 0.61 -27.56
CA GLY A 1010 -35.59 1.92 -27.83
C GLY A 1010 -34.79 1.87 -29.13
N THR A 1011 -33.50 2.13 -29.03
CA THR A 1011 -32.57 2.16 -30.17
C THR A 1011 -32.37 0.77 -30.77
N GLN A 1012 -32.57 0.62 -32.08
CA GLN A 1012 -32.31 -0.62 -32.79
C GLN A 1012 -30.80 -0.93 -32.80
N LEU A 1013 -30.42 -2.09 -32.29
CA LEU A 1013 -29.03 -2.51 -32.20
C LEU A 1013 -28.56 -3.21 -33.48
N SER A 1014 -27.47 -2.72 -34.05
CA SER A 1014 -26.58 -3.44 -34.98
C SER A 1014 -25.66 -4.41 -34.23
N GLN A 1015 -25.09 -5.40 -34.92
CA GLN A 1015 -24.17 -6.38 -34.33
C GLN A 1015 -22.97 -5.72 -33.63
N TYR A 1016 -22.32 -4.76 -34.28
CA TYR A 1016 -21.30 -3.89 -33.67
C TYR A 1016 -21.84 -2.47 -33.55
N PRO A 1017 -21.35 -1.67 -32.58
CA PRO A 1017 -21.60 -0.24 -32.53
C PRO A 1017 -21.35 0.42 -33.89
N PRO A 1018 -22.15 1.43 -34.27
CA PRO A 1018 -21.83 2.26 -35.41
C PRO A 1018 -20.45 2.90 -35.24
N LYS A 1019 -19.87 3.34 -36.36
CA LYS A 1019 -18.59 4.04 -36.35
C LYS A 1019 -18.69 5.24 -35.41
N ARG A 1020 -17.85 5.23 -34.36
CA ARG A 1020 -17.72 6.33 -33.41
C ARG A 1020 -17.43 7.68 -34.10
N PRO A 1021 -17.75 8.80 -33.44
CA PRO A 1021 -17.32 10.12 -33.89
C PRO A 1021 -15.79 10.21 -34.03
N ALA A 1022 -15.33 11.05 -34.96
CA ALA A 1022 -13.91 11.38 -35.06
C ALA A 1022 -13.44 12.11 -33.80
N LYS A 1023 -12.16 11.97 -33.45
CA LYS A 1023 -11.56 12.69 -32.32
C LYS A 1023 -11.73 14.20 -32.58
N GLY A 1024 -12.21 14.94 -31.58
CA GLY A 1024 -12.31 16.40 -31.64
C GLY A 1024 -10.94 17.05 -31.83
N LYS A 1025 -10.93 18.38 -32.01
CA LYS A 1025 -9.67 19.12 -32.15
C LYS A 1025 -8.87 19.02 -30.86
N VAL A 1026 -7.71 18.37 -30.93
CA VAL A 1026 -6.75 18.32 -29.84
C VAL A 1026 -5.96 19.64 -29.80
N LEU A 1027 -5.72 20.17 -28.61
CA LEU A 1027 -4.88 21.36 -28.42
C LEU A 1027 -3.41 21.04 -28.76
N ASP A 1028 -2.66 22.08 -29.16
CA ASP A 1028 -1.23 21.94 -29.40
C ASP A 1028 -0.45 22.05 -28.10
N TYR A 1029 0.10 20.92 -27.64
CA TYR A 1029 0.94 20.84 -26.45
C TYR A 1029 2.43 20.96 -26.75
N SER A 1030 2.82 21.14 -28.02
CA SER A 1030 4.22 21.29 -28.40
C SER A 1030 4.81 22.56 -27.78
N GLN A 1031 6.05 22.44 -27.35
CA GLN A 1031 6.85 23.53 -26.82
C GLN A 1031 8.32 23.09 -26.91
N ASP A 1032 9.19 24.00 -27.33
CA ASP A 1032 10.63 23.78 -27.22
C ASP A 1032 11.05 23.67 -25.76
N ILE A 1033 12.18 23.01 -25.50
CA ILE A 1033 12.74 22.95 -24.15
C ILE A 1033 13.10 24.39 -23.73
N PRO A 1034 12.55 24.89 -22.60
CA PRO A 1034 12.77 26.28 -22.17
C PRO A 1034 14.21 26.52 -21.67
N ASP A 1035 14.57 27.80 -21.50
CA ASP A 1035 15.86 28.19 -20.92
C ASP A 1035 16.02 27.58 -19.52
N TYR A 1036 17.21 27.04 -19.20
CA TYR A 1036 17.52 26.40 -17.92
C TYR A 1036 17.20 27.29 -16.70
N LYS A 1037 17.16 28.62 -16.87
CA LYS A 1037 16.78 29.59 -15.83
C LYS A 1037 15.34 29.45 -15.35
N GLU A 1038 14.44 28.83 -16.12
CA GLU A 1038 13.09 28.53 -15.63
C GLU A 1038 13.06 27.40 -14.61
N ALA A 1039 14.12 26.58 -14.54
CA ALA A 1039 14.23 25.47 -13.61
C ALA A 1039 14.98 25.81 -12.33
N ILE A 1040 15.64 26.96 -12.23
CA ILE A 1040 16.43 27.31 -11.05
C ILE A 1040 15.58 28.02 -10.00
N LYS A 1041 15.91 27.78 -8.74
CA LYS A 1041 15.22 28.40 -7.60
C LYS A 1041 15.42 29.93 -7.60
N PRO A 1042 14.37 30.74 -7.40
CA PRO A 1042 14.52 32.17 -7.17
C PRO A 1042 15.39 32.45 -5.94
N SER A 1043 16.29 33.43 -6.01
CA SER A 1043 17.22 33.76 -4.91
C SER A 1043 16.52 34.22 -3.63
N SER A 1044 15.31 34.76 -3.75
CA SER A 1044 14.46 35.18 -2.63
C SER A 1044 13.70 34.02 -1.96
N PHE A 1045 13.65 32.83 -2.56
CA PHE A 1045 12.83 31.73 -2.08
C PHE A 1045 13.51 30.96 -0.92
N LYS A 1046 12.78 30.79 0.18
CA LYS A 1046 13.22 30.05 1.36
C LYS A 1046 12.67 28.63 1.32
N THR A 1047 13.57 27.65 1.30
CA THR A 1047 13.21 26.23 1.30
C THR A 1047 12.87 25.75 2.69
N VAL A 1048 11.85 24.90 2.79
CA VAL A 1048 11.51 24.14 3.99
C VAL A 1048 12.23 22.80 3.95
N TRP A 1049 12.83 22.38 5.06
CA TRP A 1049 13.54 21.10 5.13
C TRP A 1049 12.58 19.93 4.87
N ARG A 1050 13.05 18.91 4.13
CA ARG A 1050 12.31 17.72 3.66
C ARG A 1050 11.20 17.98 2.63
N TYR A 1051 10.85 19.24 2.42
CA TYR A 1051 9.85 19.60 1.43
C TYR A 1051 10.35 19.34 0.01
N LEU A 1052 9.51 18.75 -0.85
CA LEU A 1052 9.90 18.46 -2.24
C LEU A 1052 9.70 19.71 -3.09
N TYR A 1053 10.65 20.00 -3.97
CA TYR A 1053 10.60 21.16 -4.84
C TYR A 1053 11.04 20.77 -6.24
N SER A 1054 10.47 21.45 -7.24
CA SER A 1054 10.83 21.27 -8.65
C SER A 1054 12.14 21.93 -9.06
N TRP A 1055 12.66 22.86 -8.26
CA TRP A 1055 13.84 23.63 -8.66
C TRP A 1055 15.13 22.84 -8.62
N LEU A 1056 15.93 23.01 -9.67
CA LEU A 1056 17.27 22.46 -9.80
C LEU A 1056 18.33 23.39 -9.19
N SER A 1057 19.48 22.81 -8.83
CA SER A 1057 20.71 23.59 -8.72
C SER A 1057 21.08 24.17 -10.09
N GLU A 1058 21.72 25.35 -10.12
CA GLU A 1058 22.10 25.98 -11.39
C GLU A 1058 23.05 25.10 -12.21
N SER A 1059 23.97 24.38 -11.56
CA SER A 1059 24.86 23.43 -12.21
C SER A 1059 24.09 22.28 -12.88
N ASP A 1060 23.09 21.73 -12.20
CA ASP A 1060 22.31 20.62 -12.73
C ASP A 1060 21.40 21.08 -13.87
N ALA A 1061 20.82 22.27 -13.78
CA ALA A 1061 19.99 22.84 -14.84
C ALA A 1061 20.80 23.04 -16.13
N LYS A 1062 22.00 23.62 -16.05
CA LYS A 1062 22.90 23.78 -17.20
C LYS A 1062 23.34 22.43 -17.78
N SER A 1063 23.70 21.48 -16.92
CA SER A 1063 24.10 20.13 -17.31
C SER A 1063 22.97 19.39 -18.03
N ALA A 1064 21.74 19.46 -17.51
CA ALA A 1064 20.56 18.87 -18.11
C ALA A 1064 20.27 19.47 -19.49
N ALA A 1065 20.28 20.80 -19.62
CA ALA A 1065 20.06 21.49 -20.89
C ALA A 1065 21.12 21.11 -21.95
N ALA A 1066 22.41 21.08 -21.58
CA ALA A 1066 23.48 20.66 -22.48
C ALA A 1066 23.35 19.18 -22.91
N LYS A 1067 22.83 18.32 -22.03
CA LYS A 1067 22.61 16.90 -22.33
C LYS A 1067 21.51 16.69 -23.38
N ALA A 1068 20.50 17.56 -23.43
CA ALA A 1068 19.44 17.48 -24.45
C ALA A 1068 19.97 17.55 -25.88
N GLU A 1069 21.09 18.25 -26.09
CA GLU A 1069 21.73 18.39 -27.41
C GLU A 1069 22.60 17.17 -27.79
N THR A 1070 23.06 16.41 -26.81
CA THR A 1070 24.15 15.42 -26.97
C THR A 1070 23.75 13.98 -26.71
N SER A 1071 22.64 13.73 -26.00
CA SER A 1071 22.19 12.40 -25.61
C SER A 1071 20.71 12.20 -25.91
N LYS A 1072 20.33 11.01 -26.36
CA LYS A 1072 18.91 10.62 -26.52
C LYS A 1072 18.52 9.65 -25.41
N TYR A 1073 17.35 9.86 -24.82
CA TYR A 1073 16.78 8.91 -23.87
C TYR A 1073 16.38 7.61 -24.60
N PRO A 1074 16.71 6.43 -24.05
CA PRO A 1074 16.36 5.14 -24.65
C PRO A 1074 14.89 4.83 -24.37
N TYR A 1075 13.99 5.44 -25.14
CA TYR A 1075 12.56 5.16 -25.05
C TYR A 1075 12.24 3.69 -25.42
N PRO A 1076 11.11 3.13 -24.93
CA PRO A 1076 10.64 1.83 -25.36
C PRO A 1076 10.52 1.73 -26.88
N ASP A 1077 10.75 0.53 -27.43
CA ASP A 1077 10.64 0.29 -28.86
C ASP A 1077 9.28 0.76 -29.42
N GLY A 1078 9.33 1.52 -30.52
CA GLY A 1078 8.14 2.09 -31.16
C GLY A 1078 7.57 3.35 -30.50
N TYR A 1079 8.21 3.89 -29.46
CA TYR A 1079 7.81 5.16 -28.86
C TYR A 1079 7.94 6.33 -29.87
N SER A 1080 6.92 7.19 -29.90
CA SER A 1080 6.88 8.43 -30.67
C SER A 1080 6.05 9.47 -29.91
N THR A 1081 6.36 10.75 -30.10
CA THR A 1081 5.53 11.86 -29.58
C THR A 1081 4.34 12.17 -30.48
N ALA A 1082 4.27 11.60 -31.68
CA ALA A 1082 3.16 11.78 -32.60
C ALA A 1082 1.88 11.13 -32.04
N GLN A 1083 0.85 11.95 -31.83
CA GLN A 1083 -0.44 11.48 -31.35
C GLN A 1083 -1.12 10.59 -32.39
N LYS A 1084 -1.75 9.52 -31.91
CA LYS A 1084 -2.60 8.68 -32.75
C LYS A 1084 -3.89 9.45 -33.09
N THR A 1085 -4.20 9.55 -34.38
CA THR A 1085 -5.39 10.27 -34.87
C THR A 1085 -6.63 9.39 -34.93
N ALA A 1086 -6.45 8.06 -34.97
CA ALA A 1086 -7.53 7.08 -34.89
C ALA A 1086 -7.59 6.48 -33.47
N LEU A 1087 -8.67 6.76 -32.73
CA LEU A 1087 -9.07 5.97 -31.54
C LEU A 1087 -9.37 4.50 -31.93
N PRO A 1088 -9.28 3.56 -30.97
CA PRO A 1088 -9.73 2.17 -31.16
C PRO A 1088 -11.21 2.10 -31.57
N LYS A 1089 -11.65 0.93 -32.04
CA LYS A 1089 -13.01 0.72 -32.53
C LYS A 1089 -14.06 0.92 -31.43
N ALA A 1090 -13.78 0.39 -30.23
CA ALA A 1090 -14.54 0.59 -29.01
C ALA A 1090 -14.45 2.01 -28.42
N GLY A 1091 -13.47 2.80 -28.88
CA GLY A 1091 -13.21 4.12 -28.33
C GLY A 1091 -14.31 5.13 -28.61
N GLY A 1092 -14.27 6.26 -27.93
CA GLY A 1092 -15.22 7.35 -28.13
C GLY A 1092 -14.93 8.49 -27.17
N VAL A 1093 -15.94 9.32 -26.90
CA VAL A 1093 -15.88 10.35 -25.84
C VAL A 1093 -15.97 9.69 -24.46
N SER A 1094 -16.17 10.48 -23.40
CA SER A 1094 -16.36 10.01 -22.02
C SER A 1094 -17.22 8.73 -21.92
N GLY A 1095 -16.60 7.59 -21.60
CA GLY A 1095 -17.22 6.28 -21.42
C GLY A 1095 -17.10 5.31 -22.60
N GLY A 1096 -16.33 5.63 -23.65
CA GLY A 1096 -16.19 4.79 -24.85
C GLY A 1096 -17.13 5.20 -26.00
N ASN A 1097 -17.34 4.31 -26.98
CA ASN A 1097 -18.21 4.60 -28.11
C ASN A 1097 -19.60 5.06 -27.62
N PRO A 1098 -20.10 6.26 -28.01
CA PRO A 1098 -21.38 6.79 -27.52
C PRO A 1098 -22.55 5.82 -27.66
N ALA A 1099 -22.55 5.02 -28.72
CA ALA A 1099 -23.62 4.08 -29.00
C ALA A 1099 -23.70 2.92 -28.00
N LEU A 1100 -22.67 2.70 -27.17
CA LEU A 1100 -22.74 1.77 -26.03
C LEU A 1100 -23.81 2.19 -25.02
N TRP A 1101 -24.06 3.49 -24.92
CA TRP A 1101 -24.98 4.10 -23.97
C TRP A 1101 -26.38 4.33 -24.56
N ASP A 1102 -26.60 3.93 -25.82
CA ASP A 1102 -27.92 3.98 -26.45
C ASP A 1102 -28.88 3.09 -25.64
N GLU A 1103 -29.99 3.67 -25.18
CA GLU A 1103 -31.06 2.94 -24.51
C GLU A 1103 -31.71 1.98 -25.52
N ALA A 1104 -31.42 0.70 -25.37
CA ALA A 1104 -31.88 -0.36 -26.27
C ALA A 1104 -33.27 -0.84 -25.89
N TYR A 1105 -33.55 -0.96 -24.59
CA TYR A 1105 -34.84 -1.36 -24.07
C TYR A 1105 -35.17 -0.64 -22.77
N THR A 1106 -36.43 -0.30 -22.60
CA THR A 1106 -36.99 0.16 -21.34
C THR A 1106 -37.99 -0.87 -20.84
N LEU A 1107 -37.84 -1.32 -19.60
CA LEU A 1107 -38.78 -2.20 -18.94
C LEU A 1107 -39.60 -1.40 -17.94
N SER A 1108 -40.88 -1.72 -17.82
CA SER A 1108 -41.75 -1.17 -16.77
C SER A 1108 -42.44 -2.32 -16.06
N VAL A 1109 -42.47 -2.30 -14.73
CA VAL A 1109 -43.15 -3.31 -13.93
C VAL A 1109 -43.94 -2.64 -12.80
N VAL A 1110 -45.15 -3.13 -12.55
CA VAL A 1110 -45.99 -2.70 -11.44
C VAL A 1110 -45.65 -3.53 -10.23
N VAL A 1111 -45.08 -2.88 -9.22
CA VAL A 1111 -44.79 -3.46 -7.91
C VAL A 1111 -45.94 -3.13 -6.97
N THR A 1112 -46.54 -4.15 -6.35
CA THR A 1112 -47.62 -3.96 -5.37
C THR A 1112 -47.22 -4.54 -4.03
N ASN A 1113 -47.43 -3.80 -2.95
CA ASN A 1113 -47.37 -4.36 -1.60
C ASN A 1113 -48.60 -5.25 -1.38
N ALA A 1114 -48.40 -6.55 -1.47
CA ALA A 1114 -49.46 -7.55 -1.35
C ALA A 1114 -49.73 -8.01 0.10
N GLY A 1115 -48.96 -7.51 1.07
CA GLY A 1115 -49.26 -7.76 2.47
C GLY A 1115 -50.40 -6.90 3.00
N SER A 1116 -50.84 -7.20 4.22
CA SER A 1116 -52.02 -6.59 4.84
C SER A 1116 -51.72 -5.69 6.03
N LYS A 1117 -50.47 -5.69 6.55
CA LYS A 1117 -50.14 -5.07 7.83
C LYS A 1117 -49.01 -4.04 7.78
N PHE A 1118 -47.94 -4.32 7.05
CA PHE A 1118 -46.73 -3.50 7.06
C PHE A 1118 -46.56 -2.78 5.74
N SER A 1119 -46.17 -1.51 5.81
CA SER A 1119 -45.60 -0.79 4.68
C SER A 1119 -44.15 -1.23 4.45
N GLY A 1120 -43.63 -1.03 3.25
CA GLY A 1120 -42.27 -1.43 2.91
C GLY A 1120 -41.83 -0.95 1.54
N LYS A 1121 -40.54 -1.11 1.24
CA LYS A 1121 -39.94 -0.85 -0.07
C LYS A 1121 -39.53 -2.17 -0.72
N ALA A 1122 -39.61 -2.24 -2.04
CA ALA A 1122 -39.11 -3.37 -2.83
C ALA A 1122 -38.01 -2.90 -3.78
N SER A 1123 -37.01 -3.76 -4.00
CA SER A 1123 -36.06 -3.59 -5.10
C SER A 1123 -36.41 -4.53 -6.24
N VAL A 1124 -36.66 -3.96 -7.42
CA VAL A 1124 -36.74 -4.74 -8.66
C VAL A 1124 -35.35 -4.79 -9.27
N GLN A 1125 -34.90 -5.98 -9.63
CA GLN A 1125 -33.61 -6.23 -10.27
C GLN A 1125 -33.85 -6.82 -11.67
N ALA A 1126 -33.17 -6.27 -12.67
CA ALA A 1126 -33.17 -6.76 -14.05
C ALA A 1126 -31.88 -7.53 -14.34
N TYR A 1127 -32.05 -8.80 -14.70
CA TYR A 1127 -30.98 -9.70 -15.08
C TYR A 1127 -31.08 -10.08 -16.55
N VAL A 1128 -29.97 -9.99 -17.28
CA VAL A 1128 -29.91 -10.39 -18.68
C VAL A 1128 -29.37 -11.81 -18.78
N GLN A 1129 -30.12 -12.67 -19.48
CA GLN A 1129 -29.65 -13.94 -20.00
C GLN A 1129 -29.39 -13.80 -21.51
N PHE A 1130 -28.14 -14.03 -21.89
CA PHE A 1130 -27.67 -13.90 -23.27
C PHE A 1130 -28.08 -15.14 -24.10
N PRO A 1131 -28.24 -14.99 -25.43
CA PRO A 1131 -28.40 -16.14 -26.31
C PRO A 1131 -27.15 -17.03 -26.28
N SER A 1132 -27.35 -18.36 -26.36
CA SER A 1132 -26.25 -19.31 -26.39
C SER A 1132 -25.60 -19.34 -27.78
N VAL A 1133 -24.44 -18.69 -27.92
CA VAL A 1133 -23.66 -18.62 -29.17
C VAL A 1133 -22.31 -19.31 -29.02
N ALA A 1134 -21.95 -20.17 -29.97
CA ALA A 1134 -20.68 -20.88 -29.95
C ALA A 1134 -19.49 -19.91 -29.93
N GLY A 1135 -18.55 -20.13 -29.00
CA GLY A 1135 -17.34 -19.30 -28.83
C GLY A 1135 -17.47 -18.15 -27.82
N TYR A 1136 -18.69 -17.86 -27.34
CA TYR A 1136 -18.94 -16.84 -26.31
C TYR A 1136 -19.61 -17.46 -25.09
N GLU A 1137 -18.81 -17.87 -24.10
CA GLU A 1137 -19.34 -18.30 -22.81
C GLU A 1137 -19.78 -17.05 -22.01
N THR A 1138 -21.02 -17.02 -21.52
CA THR A 1138 -21.58 -15.94 -20.69
C THR A 1138 -22.13 -16.49 -19.39
N PRO A 1139 -22.15 -15.71 -18.29
CA PRO A 1139 -22.90 -16.09 -17.10
C PRO A 1139 -24.38 -16.39 -17.41
N VAL A 1140 -24.98 -17.31 -16.64
CA VAL A 1140 -26.38 -17.75 -16.83
C VAL A 1140 -27.33 -16.55 -16.82
N ILE A 1141 -27.11 -15.63 -15.89
CA ILE A 1141 -27.77 -14.35 -15.76
C ILE A 1141 -26.76 -13.32 -15.28
N GLN A 1142 -26.98 -12.05 -15.60
CA GLN A 1142 -26.13 -10.94 -15.17
C GLN A 1142 -26.99 -9.74 -14.80
N LEU A 1143 -26.80 -9.16 -13.61
CA LEU A 1143 -27.45 -7.91 -13.25
C LEU A 1143 -27.06 -6.82 -14.25
N ARG A 1144 -28.03 -6.00 -14.66
CA ARG A 1144 -27.80 -4.83 -15.52
C ARG A 1144 -28.45 -3.55 -15.00
N ASP A 1145 -29.60 -3.65 -14.36
CA ASP A 1145 -30.24 -2.50 -13.75
C ASP A 1145 -31.07 -2.93 -12.52
N PHE A 1146 -31.36 -1.98 -11.63
CA PHE A 1146 -32.26 -2.16 -10.51
C PHE A 1146 -32.98 -0.86 -10.16
N GLU A 1147 -34.14 -0.94 -9.52
CA GLU A 1147 -34.86 0.24 -9.05
C GLU A 1147 -35.56 -0.03 -7.71
N LYS A 1148 -35.58 1.00 -6.85
CA LYS A 1148 -36.22 0.93 -5.54
C LYS A 1148 -37.56 1.64 -5.58
N THR A 1149 -38.60 1.01 -5.06
CA THR A 1149 -39.88 1.69 -4.86
C THR A 1149 -39.77 2.73 -3.76
N LYS A 1150 -40.67 3.71 -3.76
CA LYS A 1150 -41.01 4.44 -2.53
C LYS A 1150 -41.58 3.47 -1.48
N VAL A 1151 -41.83 3.98 -0.28
CA VAL A 1151 -42.56 3.21 0.74
C VAL A 1151 -43.99 2.95 0.24
N LEU A 1152 -44.35 1.69 0.09
CA LEU A 1152 -45.68 1.25 -0.32
C LEU A 1152 -46.47 0.79 0.90
N GLU A 1153 -47.61 1.42 1.14
CA GLU A 1153 -48.63 0.94 2.09
C GLU A 1153 -49.28 -0.37 1.60
N PRO A 1154 -49.85 -1.20 2.49
CA PRO A 1154 -50.61 -2.39 2.12
C PRO A 1154 -51.63 -2.11 1.00
N GLY A 1155 -51.55 -2.88 -0.09
CA GLY A 1155 -52.40 -2.75 -1.28
C GLY A 1155 -52.05 -1.61 -2.24
N SER A 1156 -51.08 -0.75 -1.91
CA SER A 1156 -50.60 0.28 -2.83
C SER A 1156 -49.58 -0.26 -3.83
N SER A 1157 -49.50 0.40 -4.98
CA SER A 1157 -48.63 0.00 -6.08
C SER A 1157 -47.82 1.18 -6.63
N GLU A 1158 -46.70 0.87 -7.23
CA GLU A 1158 -45.87 1.79 -8.00
C GLU A 1158 -45.37 1.13 -9.27
N THR A 1159 -45.29 1.88 -10.37
CA THR A 1159 -44.62 1.44 -11.58
C THR A 1159 -43.18 1.91 -11.54
N VAL A 1160 -42.24 0.98 -11.52
CA VAL A 1160 -40.81 1.29 -11.66
C VAL A 1160 -40.35 1.05 -13.08
N GLN A 1161 -39.32 1.79 -13.51
CA GLN A 1161 -38.73 1.67 -14.83
C GLN A 1161 -37.26 1.27 -14.72
N LEU A 1162 -36.85 0.37 -15.61
CA LEU A 1162 -35.48 -0.12 -15.74
C LEU A 1162 -35.03 0.09 -17.18
N THR A 1163 -33.75 0.37 -17.39
CA THR A 1163 -33.21 0.69 -18.71
C THR A 1163 -32.01 -0.20 -19.02
N LEU A 1164 -32.02 -0.79 -20.20
CA LEU A 1164 -30.91 -1.57 -20.74
C LEU A 1164 -30.32 -0.85 -21.94
N THR A 1165 -29.02 -0.63 -21.90
CA THR A 1165 -28.25 -0.02 -22.96
C THR A 1165 -27.71 -1.06 -23.94
N ARG A 1166 -27.12 -0.62 -25.06
CA ARG A 1166 -26.34 -1.52 -25.92
C ARG A 1166 -25.25 -2.24 -25.13
N LYS A 1167 -24.53 -1.54 -24.25
CA LYS A 1167 -23.44 -2.10 -23.43
C LYS A 1167 -23.94 -3.28 -22.62
N ASP A 1168 -25.14 -3.16 -22.05
CA ASP A 1168 -25.76 -4.20 -21.21
C ASP A 1168 -26.04 -5.50 -21.97
N LEU A 1169 -26.22 -5.41 -23.29
CA LEU A 1169 -26.53 -6.52 -24.20
C LEU A 1169 -25.35 -6.94 -25.08
N SER A 1170 -24.13 -6.48 -24.75
CA SER A 1170 -22.93 -6.77 -25.52
C SER A 1170 -21.94 -7.64 -24.74
N VAL A 1171 -21.12 -8.39 -25.48
CA VAL A 1171 -19.89 -9.04 -25.01
C VAL A 1171 -18.68 -8.38 -25.67
N TRP A 1172 -17.50 -8.50 -25.07
CA TRP A 1172 -16.25 -8.01 -25.66
C TRP A 1172 -15.67 -9.03 -26.64
N ASP A 1173 -15.57 -8.67 -27.91
CA ASP A 1173 -14.88 -9.47 -28.93
C ASP A 1173 -13.39 -9.05 -28.99
N VAL A 1174 -12.53 -9.89 -28.39
CA VAL A 1174 -11.08 -9.69 -28.33
C VAL A 1174 -10.41 -9.61 -29.70
N LYS A 1175 -10.98 -10.19 -30.76
CA LYS A 1175 -10.41 -10.12 -32.12
C LYS A 1175 -10.80 -8.83 -32.80
N ALA A 1176 -12.06 -8.43 -32.64
CA ALA A 1176 -12.56 -7.18 -33.21
C ALA A 1176 -12.11 -5.94 -32.40
N GLN A 1177 -11.69 -6.14 -31.14
CA GLN A 1177 -11.41 -5.08 -30.15
C GLN A 1177 -12.59 -4.11 -30.04
N ASP A 1178 -13.79 -4.68 -29.88
CA ASP A 1178 -15.05 -3.96 -29.84
C ASP A 1178 -16.17 -4.76 -29.15
N TRP A 1179 -17.23 -4.05 -28.77
CA TRP A 1179 -18.43 -4.63 -28.17
C TRP A 1179 -19.32 -5.26 -29.25
N LEU A 1180 -19.71 -6.51 -29.02
CA LEU A 1180 -20.51 -7.33 -29.92
C LEU A 1180 -21.85 -7.66 -29.27
N VAL A 1181 -22.95 -7.31 -29.93
CA VAL A 1181 -24.28 -7.83 -29.59
C VAL A 1181 -24.41 -9.20 -30.26
N LEU A 1182 -24.64 -10.24 -29.45
CA LEU A 1182 -24.78 -11.62 -29.95
C LEU A 1182 -26.08 -11.80 -30.73
N ASP A 1183 -26.03 -12.58 -31.80
CA ASP A 1183 -27.22 -12.94 -32.57
C ASP A 1183 -28.10 -13.91 -31.77
N GLY A 1184 -29.37 -13.57 -31.60
CA GLY A 1184 -30.36 -14.40 -30.93
C GLY A 1184 -31.28 -13.62 -29.99
N GLU A 1185 -32.16 -14.35 -29.33
CA GLU A 1185 -33.09 -13.80 -28.34
C GLU A 1185 -32.38 -13.61 -26.99
N PHE A 1186 -32.43 -12.39 -26.46
CA PHE A 1186 -32.09 -12.11 -25.08
C PHE A 1186 -33.33 -12.20 -24.20
N LYS A 1187 -33.17 -12.78 -23.02
CA LYS A 1187 -34.21 -12.86 -21.99
C LYS A 1187 -33.87 -11.93 -20.84
N ILE A 1188 -34.81 -11.07 -20.48
CA ILE A 1188 -34.66 -10.11 -19.39
C ILE A 1188 -35.51 -10.57 -18.23
N TRP A 1189 -34.85 -11.11 -17.20
CA TRP A 1189 -35.49 -11.61 -16.00
C TRP A 1189 -35.66 -10.49 -14.98
N LEU A 1190 -36.86 -10.38 -14.41
CA LEU A 1190 -37.22 -9.41 -13.40
C LEU A 1190 -37.57 -10.13 -12.10
N GLY A 1191 -37.03 -9.64 -10.99
CA GLY A 1191 -37.31 -10.20 -9.68
C GLY A 1191 -36.64 -9.46 -8.54
N SER A 1192 -36.59 -10.08 -7.37
CA SER A 1192 -36.03 -9.48 -6.16
C SER A 1192 -34.64 -9.97 -5.78
N ALA A 1193 -34.16 -11.05 -6.40
CA ALA A 1193 -32.85 -11.66 -6.17
C ALA A 1193 -32.43 -12.52 -7.36
N SER A 1194 -31.16 -12.92 -7.44
CA SER A 1194 -30.66 -13.72 -8.58
C SER A 1194 -31.27 -15.12 -8.69
N ASP A 1195 -31.87 -15.64 -7.61
CA ASP A 1195 -32.57 -16.93 -7.55
C ASP A 1195 -34.10 -16.78 -7.41
N LYS A 1196 -34.62 -15.54 -7.40
CA LYS A 1196 -36.04 -15.24 -7.29
C LYS A 1196 -36.46 -14.25 -8.38
N LEU A 1197 -36.73 -14.82 -9.55
CA LEU A 1197 -37.08 -14.14 -10.79
C LEU A 1197 -38.49 -14.58 -11.19
N ASP A 1198 -39.44 -13.64 -11.15
CA ASP A 1198 -40.88 -13.91 -11.23
C ASP A 1198 -41.48 -13.51 -12.59
N ALA A 1199 -40.74 -12.76 -13.39
CA ALA A 1199 -41.14 -12.39 -14.75
C ALA A 1199 -39.96 -12.43 -15.72
N VAL A 1200 -40.25 -12.67 -16.99
CA VAL A 1200 -39.28 -12.63 -18.08
C VAL A 1200 -39.85 -11.85 -19.26
N CYS A 1201 -39.04 -10.98 -19.85
CA CYS A 1201 -39.36 -10.27 -21.08
C CYS A 1201 -38.41 -10.69 -22.19
N PHE A 1202 -38.96 -10.83 -23.41
CA PHE A 1202 -38.21 -11.27 -24.59
C PHE A 1202 -37.92 -10.07 -25.50
N THR A 1203 -36.71 -10.02 -26.03
CA THR A 1203 -36.22 -8.87 -26.81
C THR A 1203 -36.62 -8.90 -28.29
N ASP A 1204 -37.09 -10.02 -28.81
CA ASP A 1204 -37.47 -10.22 -30.20
C ASP A 1204 -38.95 -9.88 -30.45
N ASP A 1205 -39.87 -10.47 -29.69
CA ASP A 1205 -41.33 -10.26 -29.82
C ASP A 1205 -41.87 -9.14 -28.90
N LEU A 1206 -41.06 -8.67 -27.95
CA LEU A 1206 -41.40 -7.67 -26.94
C LEU A 1206 -42.52 -8.09 -25.98
N GLY A 1207 -42.76 -9.39 -25.85
CA GLY A 1207 -43.65 -9.99 -24.88
C GLY A 1207 -43.00 -10.15 -23.51
N CYS A 1208 -43.83 -10.22 -22.47
CA CYS A 1208 -43.40 -10.61 -21.13
C CYS A 1208 -44.31 -11.69 -20.57
N GLU A 1209 -43.70 -12.67 -19.90
CA GLU A 1209 -44.38 -13.72 -19.15
C GLU A 1209 -44.21 -13.49 -17.65
N HIS A 1210 -45.21 -13.91 -16.88
CA HIS A 1210 -45.30 -13.77 -15.44
C HIS A 1210 -45.46 -15.14 -14.77
N ASP A 1211 -45.16 -15.22 -13.48
CA ASP A 1211 -45.25 -16.45 -12.68
C ASP A 1211 -44.39 -17.59 -13.26
N VAL A 1212 -43.27 -17.22 -13.87
CA VAL A 1212 -42.30 -18.14 -14.47
C VAL A 1212 -41.20 -18.50 -13.48
N LYS A 1213 -40.59 -19.69 -13.65
CA LYS A 1213 -39.40 -20.09 -12.89
C LYS A 1213 -38.15 -19.56 -13.57
N GLY A 1214 -37.30 -18.85 -12.82
CA GLY A 1214 -36.00 -18.39 -13.29
C GLY A 1214 -35.08 -19.52 -13.81
N PRO A 1215 -34.07 -19.18 -14.64
CA PRO A 1215 -33.15 -20.16 -15.22
C PRO A 1215 -32.16 -20.71 -14.18
N VAL A 1216 -32.07 -20.05 -13.04
CA VAL A 1216 -31.29 -20.46 -11.87
C VAL A 1216 -32.29 -21.03 -10.87
N SER A 1217 -32.50 -22.34 -10.93
CA SER A 1217 -33.30 -23.08 -9.97
C SER A 1217 -32.46 -24.19 -9.37
N TYR A 1218 -32.34 -24.18 -8.06
CA TYR A 1218 -31.80 -25.28 -7.29
C TYR A 1218 -32.99 -26.15 -6.88
N ASP A 1219 -33.34 -27.14 -7.72
CA ASP A 1219 -34.40 -28.08 -7.35
C ASP A 1219 -34.05 -28.72 -6.00
N SER A 1220 -34.95 -28.58 -5.04
CA SER A 1220 -34.84 -29.10 -3.67
C SER A 1220 -34.91 -30.61 -3.61
#